data_AF-A0A1H8EVX5-F1
#
_entry.id   AF-A0A1H8EVX5-F1
#
_cell.length_a   1.000
_cell.length_b   1.000
_cell.length_c   1.000
_cell.angle_alpha   90.00
_cell.angle_beta   90.00
_cell.angle_gamma   90.00
#
_symmetry.space_group_name_H-M   'P 1'
#
loop_
_entity.id
_entity.type
_entity.pdbx_description
1 polymer ?
#
loop_
_entity_poly.entity_id
_entity_poly.type
_entity_poly.pdbx_seq_one_letter_code
_entity_poly.pdbx_strand_id
1 'polypeptide(L)'
;MKKFSLVSLAVFSVLAGCGGSDSAPEAQKTPMTGVFLDGAVENLDYVAGTAAKASTNAKGEFTCYAGDTVSFSVGGIALGSAPCAATITPLQLAGSTDVKDVKVVNRLLALQLLDDDSDPSNGIKLNADVKTALASKTADFGAAADAFNTALSANLATAGARYAARSVDDSRRALVREHFEDTLASKVGTPVNETFSQTTPLGAVSVTVTRYQVQAASSYYIPYEGSNAKVKEDFPLGFLPSYGSSIAFKGTNAAGELEFYGLTDRGPNGDGPNLPALSGAGTTGAKIFPSPSFAPAFGVITVGKSGAVLTSSTPIKASATVKTSGLAIPPGAVGNSAELPVMDVMKYDATSKATFDANGLDTEAIVVDKKRNVLWVSDEYGPFIVKIDPATGIILNKYAPGSGLPDIFLKRRANRGMEGLALDTSTDKLHGFLQSPLTDGTALYSVTGKNEQIERFARFTRWTEFDPTTGKAGKMYAYPLDAADYQDGRTGNAKLGDVVALGNGKFIVIEQGAAPSGTVFNKLMLIEIGAATDISAAAFNATTSDLEKSSMGGVAVNGADWKAVTTLKKTLLLDLNAIGWLAEKAEGLTIVDGNTLALANDNDFGLKTKVYDANGKPVEDADVTKCNVDANGVIITSTAAGCNAANSIRVARGADQERPSRLWLIKFAKALTAF
;
A
#
# COMPACT_ATOMS: atom_id res chain seq x y z
N MET A 1 -10.44 3.65 -57.73
CA MET A 1 -11.49 3.09 -58.63
C MET A 1 -12.10 1.84 -58.01
N LYS A 2 -13.23 1.98 -57.31
CA LYS A 2 -14.20 0.90 -57.07
C LYS A 2 -15.58 1.55 -57.10
N LYS A 3 -16.47 0.94 -57.89
CA LYS A 3 -17.71 1.52 -58.44
C LYS A 3 -18.83 1.56 -57.40
N PHE A 4 -19.52 2.68 -57.32
CA PHE A 4 -20.81 2.86 -56.66
C PHE A 4 -21.90 2.16 -57.50
N SER A 5 -22.85 1.50 -56.83
CA SER A 5 -24.08 1.02 -57.44
C SER A 5 -25.26 1.76 -56.80
N LEU A 6 -25.84 2.70 -57.55
CA LEU A 6 -27.15 3.30 -57.28
C LEU A 6 -28.24 2.28 -57.66
N VAL A 7 -29.25 2.12 -56.82
CA VAL A 7 -30.54 1.54 -57.22
C VAL A 7 -31.65 2.48 -56.77
N SER A 8 -32.58 2.68 -57.69
CA SER A 8 -33.50 3.79 -57.81
C SER A 8 -34.69 3.78 -56.86
N LEU A 9 -35.11 5.01 -56.58
CA LEU A 9 -36.44 5.47 -56.18
C LEU A 9 -37.57 4.81 -56.99
N ALA A 10 -38.56 4.25 -56.31
CA ALA A 10 -39.89 3.99 -56.87
C ALA A 10 -40.94 4.62 -55.94
N VAL A 11 -41.52 5.71 -56.43
CA VAL A 11 -42.66 6.43 -55.84
C VAL A 11 -43.92 5.66 -56.18
N PHE A 12 -44.69 5.28 -55.16
CA PHE A 12 -46.09 4.89 -55.31
C PHE A 12 -46.92 5.75 -54.36
N SER A 13 -47.85 6.50 -54.94
CA SER A 13 -48.81 7.34 -54.25
C SER A 13 -50.19 7.02 -54.80
N VAL A 14 -51.04 6.32 -54.04
CA VAL A 14 -52.48 6.28 -54.29
C VAL A 14 -53.29 5.97 -53.01
N LEU A 15 -54.21 6.90 -52.73
CA LEU A 15 -55.53 6.83 -52.06
C LEU A 15 -55.69 6.81 -50.53
N ALA A 16 -56.45 7.82 -50.11
CA ALA A 16 -57.04 8.07 -48.82
C ALA A 16 -58.22 7.14 -48.50
N GLY A 17 -58.36 6.79 -47.22
CA GLY A 17 -59.54 6.18 -46.61
C GLY A 17 -59.78 6.80 -45.23
N CYS A 18 -61.03 7.21 -44.98
CA CYS A 18 -61.50 7.94 -43.81
C CYS A 18 -61.32 7.23 -42.46
N GLY A 19 -61.18 8.04 -41.40
CA GLY A 19 -61.98 7.87 -40.19
C GLY A 19 -61.37 7.04 -39.06
N GLY A 20 -60.35 7.58 -38.41
CA GLY A 20 -59.90 7.16 -37.08
C GLY A 20 -59.30 8.37 -36.38
N SER A 21 -59.67 8.61 -35.12
CA SER A 21 -59.14 9.70 -34.30
C SER A 21 -57.61 9.65 -34.22
N ASP A 22 -56.94 10.55 -34.94
CA ASP A 22 -55.49 10.74 -34.92
C ASP A 22 -55.05 11.33 -33.56
N SER A 23 -54.82 10.46 -32.59
CA SER A 23 -53.74 10.69 -31.65
C SER A 23 -52.46 10.35 -32.41
N ALA A 24 -51.70 11.36 -32.83
CA ALA A 24 -50.36 11.12 -33.36
C ALA A 24 -49.62 10.17 -32.40
N PRO A 25 -49.02 9.07 -32.87
CA PRO A 25 -48.26 8.20 -31.98
C PRO A 25 -47.19 9.07 -31.33
N GLU A 26 -47.26 9.22 -29.99
CA GLU A 26 -46.22 9.88 -29.22
C GLU A 26 -44.88 9.31 -29.68
N ALA A 27 -43.93 10.19 -30.00
CA ALA A 27 -42.59 9.78 -30.39
C ALA A 27 -42.06 8.84 -29.32
N GLN A 28 -41.96 7.55 -29.65
CA GLN A 28 -41.62 6.51 -28.70
C GLN A 28 -40.21 6.80 -28.17
N LYS A 29 -40.12 7.31 -26.95
CA LYS A 29 -38.83 7.61 -26.32
C LYS A 29 -38.00 6.33 -26.33
N THR A 30 -36.80 6.40 -26.91
CA THR A 30 -35.89 5.24 -26.94
C THR A 30 -35.24 5.09 -25.57
N PRO A 31 -35.32 3.90 -24.93
CA PRO A 31 -34.69 3.68 -23.63
C PRO A 31 -33.18 3.72 -23.77
N MET A 32 -32.52 4.34 -22.80
CA MET A 32 -31.06 4.35 -22.66
C MET A 32 -30.65 3.69 -21.36
N THR A 33 -29.56 2.94 -21.42
CA THR A 33 -28.89 2.37 -20.24
C THR A 33 -27.83 3.35 -19.77
N GLY A 34 -28.00 3.86 -18.56
CA GLY A 34 -26.97 4.63 -17.85
C GLY A 34 -26.31 3.78 -16.77
N VAL A 35 -25.19 4.26 -16.23
CA VAL A 35 -24.50 3.63 -15.10
C VAL A 35 -24.29 4.64 -13.98
N PHE A 36 -24.61 4.26 -12.74
CA PHE A 36 -24.29 5.05 -11.55
C PHE A 36 -22.94 4.61 -10.96
N LEU A 37 -22.00 5.55 -10.81
CA LEU A 37 -20.61 5.24 -10.41
C LEU A 37 -20.12 6.03 -9.17
N ASP A 38 -19.75 5.27 -8.15
CA ASP A 38 -18.83 5.52 -7.03
C ASP A 38 -18.14 4.17 -6.73
N GLY A 39 -17.61 3.53 -7.78
CA GLY A 39 -17.71 2.08 -7.96
C GLY A 39 -19.05 1.67 -8.58
N ALA A 40 -19.15 0.47 -9.14
CA ALA A 40 -20.44 -0.04 -9.61
C ALA A 40 -21.36 -0.26 -8.40
N VAL A 41 -22.49 0.46 -8.33
CA VAL A 41 -23.40 0.37 -7.18
C VAL A 41 -24.56 -0.56 -7.49
N GLU A 42 -24.58 -1.74 -6.89
CA GLU A 42 -25.65 -2.73 -7.00
C GLU A 42 -26.83 -2.39 -6.07
N ASN A 43 -28.04 -2.59 -6.59
CA ASN A 43 -29.30 -2.52 -5.85
C ASN A 43 -29.64 -1.11 -5.29
N LEU A 44 -29.07 -0.06 -5.89
CA LEU A 44 -29.42 1.34 -5.62
C LEU A 44 -30.79 1.65 -6.21
N ASP A 45 -31.71 2.17 -5.41
CA ASP A 45 -33.06 2.49 -5.91
C ASP A 45 -33.02 3.72 -6.81
N TYR A 46 -33.74 3.67 -7.92
CA TYR A 46 -33.91 4.80 -8.82
C TYR A 46 -35.34 4.95 -9.35
N VAL A 47 -35.69 6.18 -9.71
CA VAL A 47 -36.93 6.54 -10.43
C VAL A 47 -36.55 7.44 -11.61
N ALA A 48 -36.85 7.00 -12.83
CA ALA A 48 -36.61 7.76 -14.05
C ALA A 48 -37.91 8.42 -14.53
N GLY A 49 -38.00 9.75 -14.44
CA GLY A 49 -39.23 10.49 -14.77
C GLY A 49 -40.41 10.02 -13.93
N THR A 50 -41.45 9.50 -14.58
CA THR A 50 -42.66 8.96 -13.95
C THR A 50 -42.68 7.44 -13.90
N ALA A 51 -41.57 6.76 -14.21
CA ALA A 51 -41.47 5.32 -14.18
C ALA A 51 -41.64 4.75 -12.75
N ALA A 52 -41.98 3.47 -12.66
CA ALA A 52 -41.96 2.77 -11.38
C ALA A 52 -40.54 2.72 -10.80
N LYS A 53 -40.42 2.71 -9.47
CA LYS A 53 -39.14 2.52 -8.78
C LYS A 53 -38.52 1.19 -9.21
N ALA A 54 -37.25 1.23 -9.57
CA ALA A 54 -36.43 0.07 -9.89
C ALA A 54 -35.11 0.15 -9.11
N SER A 55 -34.24 -0.83 -9.30
CA SER A 55 -32.91 -0.84 -8.68
C SER A 55 -31.83 -1.11 -9.73
N THR A 56 -30.64 -0.55 -9.53
CA THR A 56 -29.48 -0.82 -10.38
C THR A 56 -29.06 -2.29 -10.30
N ASN A 57 -28.48 -2.82 -11.37
CA ASN A 57 -27.91 -4.18 -11.37
C ASN A 57 -26.47 -4.21 -10.80
N ALA A 58 -25.83 -5.38 -10.79
CA ALA A 58 -24.46 -5.57 -10.28
C ALA A 58 -23.37 -4.71 -10.99
N LYS A 59 -23.67 -4.16 -12.16
CA LYS A 59 -22.77 -3.24 -12.90
C LYS A 59 -23.10 -1.76 -12.63
N GLY A 60 -24.07 -1.48 -11.76
CA GLY A 60 -24.58 -0.11 -11.53
C GLY A 60 -25.50 0.40 -12.64
N GLU A 61 -25.95 -0.47 -13.56
CA GLU A 61 -26.74 -0.05 -14.71
C GLU A 61 -28.19 0.28 -14.30
N PHE A 62 -28.75 1.35 -14.87
CA PHE A 62 -30.16 1.76 -14.77
C PHE A 62 -30.72 2.10 -16.15
N THR A 63 -32.04 2.07 -16.30
CA THR A 63 -32.73 2.45 -17.55
C THR A 63 -33.47 3.77 -17.37
N CYS A 64 -33.29 4.70 -18.31
CA CYS A 64 -34.04 5.96 -18.37
C CYS A 64 -34.28 6.37 -19.82
N TYR A 65 -35.01 7.47 -20.06
CA TYR A 65 -35.19 8.03 -21.40
C TYR A 65 -34.59 9.44 -21.50
N ALA A 66 -34.19 9.83 -22.71
CA ALA A 66 -33.68 11.18 -22.96
C ALA A 66 -34.68 12.25 -22.47
N GLY A 67 -34.19 13.22 -21.71
CA GLY A 67 -34.98 14.28 -21.08
C GLY A 67 -35.59 13.91 -19.72
N ASP A 68 -35.50 12.65 -19.29
CA ASP A 68 -35.92 12.27 -17.94
C ASP A 68 -34.93 12.82 -16.89
N THR A 69 -35.46 13.12 -15.71
CA THR A 69 -34.65 13.26 -14.49
C THR A 69 -34.66 11.94 -13.75
N VAL A 70 -33.49 11.47 -13.33
CA VAL A 70 -33.31 10.21 -12.60
C VAL A 70 -32.99 10.54 -11.15
N SER A 71 -33.86 10.11 -10.24
CA SER A 71 -33.69 10.28 -8.79
C SER A 71 -33.17 8.98 -8.18
N PHE A 72 -32.15 9.06 -7.31
CA PHE A 72 -31.53 7.91 -6.66
C PHE A 72 -31.73 7.94 -5.14
N SER A 73 -31.90 6.76 -4.52
CA SER A 73 -32.12 6.62 -3.08
C SER A 73 -31.65 5.28 -2.52
N VAL A 74 -31.42 5.23 -1.20
CA VAL A 74 -31.22 4.00 -0.43
C VAL A 74 -32.28 3.95 0.67
N GLY A 75 -33.31 3.11 0.50
CA GLY A 75 -34.47 3.16 1.39
C GLY A 75 -35.18 4.52 1.31
N GLY A 76 -35.24 5.23 2.43
CA GLY A 76 -35.77 6.61 2.52
C GLY A 76 -34.75 7.70 2.24
N ILE A 77 -33.45 7.38 2.20
CA ILE A 77 -32.37 8.35 2.03
C ILE A 77 -32.28 8.74 0.55
N ALA A 78 -32.73 9.94 0.21
CA ALA A 78 -32.64 10.49 -1.14
C ALA A 78 -31.23 11.03 -1.43
N LEU A 79 -30.46 10.33 -2.27
CA LEU A 79 -29.11 10.76 -2.65
C LEU A 79 -29.13 12.01 -3.54
N GLY A 80 -30.18 12.18 -4.33
CA GLY A 80 -30.34 13.33 -5.22
C GLY A 80 -30.89 12.89 -6.58
N SER A 81 -30.87 13.81 -7.53
CA SER A 81 -31.31 13.54 -8.89
C SER A 81 -30.43 14.24 -9.91
N ALA A 82 -30.36 13.69 -11.12
CA ALA A 82 -29.64 14.28 -12.24
C ALA A 82 -30.38 13.97 -13.56
N PRO A 83 -30.15 14.76 -14.63
CA PRO A 83 -30.62 14.40 -15.96
C PRO A 83 -30.12 13.02 -16.37
N CYS A 84 -30.97 12.26 -17.06
CA CYS A 84 -30.63 10.96 -17.64
C CYS A 84 -29.38 11.09 -18.53
N ALA A 85 -28.37 10.27 -18.24
CA ALA A 85 -27.05 10.31 -18.88
C ALA A 85 -26.43 8.90 -18.91
N ALA A 86 -25.47 8.69 -19.81
CA ALA A 86 -24.73 7.42 -19.90
C ALA A 86 -23.97 7.11 -18.59
N THR A 87 -23.54 8.14 -17.88
CA THR A 87 -22.88 8.03 -16.58
C THR A 87 -23.40 9.10 -15.64
N ILE A 88 -23.80 8.69 -14.44
CA ILE A 88 -24.16 9.58 -13.33
C ILE A 88 -23.25 9.21 -12.16
N THR A 89 -22.68 10.22 -11.49
CA THR A 89 -21.84 10.05 -10.31
C THR A 89 -22.35 10.96 -9.18
N PRO A 90 -21.85 10.81 -7.95
CA PRO A 90 -22.10 11.74 -6.85
C PRO A 90 -21.83 13.22 -7.17
N LEU A 91 -20.94 13.54 -8.13
CA LEU A 91 -20.72 14.91 -8.61
C LEU A 91 -21.98 15.50 -9.25
N GLN A 92 -22.62 14.76 -10.18
CA GLN A 92 -23.86 15.21 -10.82
C GLN A 92 -25.00 15.34 -9.81
N LEU A 93 -25.13 14.40 -8.86
CA LEU A 93 -26.16 14.47 -7.82
C LEU A 93 -25.97 15.66 -6.88
N ALA A 94 -24.72 16.07 -6.64
CA ALA A 94 -24.37 17.23 -5.84
C ALA A 94 -24.45 18.56 -6.62
N GLY A 95 -24.57 18.52 -7.95
CA GLY A 95 -24.44 19.68 -8.83
C GLY A 95 -23.06 20.35 -8.70
N SER A 96 -21.99 19.55 -8.59
CA SER A 96 -20.63 20.02 -8.34
C SER A 96 -19.64 19.38 -9.31
N THR A 97 -18.50 20.04 -9.50
CA THR A 97 -17.34 19.51 -10.25
C THR A 97 -16.14 19.28 -9.33
N ASP A 98 -16.24 19.64 -8.05
CA ASP A 98 -15.17 19.48 -7.07
C ASP A 98 -15.44 18.25 -6.21
N VAL A 99 -14.53 17.28 -6.26
CA VAL A 99 -14.60 16.06 -5.43
C VAL A 99 -14.48 16.34 -3.93
N LYS A 100 -14.04 17.55 -3.55
CA LYS A 100 -13.94 18.02 -2.16
C LYS A 100 -15.18 18.73 -1.67
N ASP A 101 -16.16 19.01 -2.53
CA ASP A 101 -17.43 19.59 -2.12
C ASP A 101 -18.07 18.70 -1.04
N VAL A 102 -18.46 19.30 0.08
CA VAL A 102 -19.05 18.58 1.22
C VAL A 102 -20.27 17.75 0.79
N LYS A 103 -21.04 18.23 -0.19
CA LYS A 103 -22.19 17.53 -0.77
C LYS A 103 -21.77 16.24 -1.47
N VAL A 104 -20.61 16.23 -2.11
CA VAL A 104 -20.06 15.04 -2.78
C VAL A 104 -19.56 14.09 -1.72
N VAL A 105 -18.66 14.53 -0.85
CA VAL A 105 -18.03 13.67 0.18
C VAL A 105 -19.08 13.01 1.10
N ASN A 106 -20.12 13.74 1.50
CA ASN A 106 -21.20 13.17 2.32
C ASN A 106 -21.96 12.04 1.57
N ARG A 107 -22.15 12.14 0.25
CA ARG A 107 -22.77 11.09 -0.57
C ARG A 107 -21.87 9.87 -0.69
N LEU A 108 -20.57 10.08 -0.92
CA LEU A 108 -19.56 9.02 -0.97
C LEU A 108 -19.53 8.23 0.34
N LEU A 109 -19.50 8.92 1.48
CA LEU A 109 -19.58 8.29 2.80
C LEU A 109 -20.83 7.44 2.96
N ALA A 110 -22.01 7.97 2.62
CA ALA A 110 -23.26 7.23 2.78
C ALA A 110 -23.29 5.97 1.90
N LEU A 111 -22.84 6.06 0.65
CA LEU A 111 -22.79 4.94 -0.28
C LEU A 111 -21.81 3.86 0.18
N GLN A 112 -20.55 4.23 0.36
CA GLN A 112 -19.46 3.29 0.66
C GLN A 112 -19.58 2.70 2.08
N LEU A 113 -20.13 3.43 3.05
CA LEU A 113 -20.37 2.88 4.40
C LEU A 113 -21.67 2.08 4.52
N LEU A 114 -22.51 2.03 3.49
CA LEU A 114 -23.66 1.12 3.41
C LEU A 114 -23.42 -0.11 2.54
N ASP A 115 -22.24 -0.19 1.92
CA ASP A 115 -21.74 -1.36 1.20
C ASP A 115 -21.72 -2.62 2.08
N ASP A 116 -21.98 -3.82 1.56
CA ASP A 116 -22.24 -4.99 2.40
C ASP A 116 -20.99 -5.48 3.16
N ASP A 117 -19.81 -5.31 2.59
CA ASP A 117 -18.52 -5.70 3.13
C ASP A 117 -17.58 -4.52 3.45
N SER A 118 -17.98 -3.27 3.17
CA SER A 118 -17.17 -2.07 3.39
C SER A 118 -15.87 -2.08 2.57
N ASP A 119 -15.91 -2.63 1.36
CA ASP A 119 -14.80 -2.71 0.41
C ASP A 119 -15.24 -2.23 -0.98
N PRO A 120 -15.30 -0.91 -1.22
CA PRO A 120 -15.83 -0.38 -2.47
C PRO A 120 -14.96 -0.74 -3.70
N SER A 121 -13.73 -1.25 -3.49
CA SER A 121 -12.84 -1.68 -4.57
C SER A 121 -13.38 -2.87 -5.38
N ASN A 122 -14.30 -3.65 -4.81
CA ASN A 122 -14.95 -4.79 -5.48
C ASN A 122 -16.37 -4.46 -5.99
N GLY A 123 -16.79 -3.19 -5.89
CA GLY A 123 -18.17 -2.74 -6.12
C GLY A 123 -18.81 -2.27 -4.81
N ILE A 124 -19.99 -1.64 -4.91
CA ILE A 124 -20.79 -1.27 -3.73
C ILE A 124 -22.09 -2.05 -3.80
N LYS A 125 -22.36 -2.89 -2.81
CA LYS A 125 -23.57 -3.70 -2.76
C LYS A 125 -24.49 -3.30 -1.62
N LEU A 126 -25.68 -2.81 -1.98
CA LEU A 126 -26.68 -2.38 -1.00
C LEU A 126 -27.67 -3.51 -0.73
N ASN A 127 -27.55 -4.20 0.40
CA ASN A 127 -28.45 -5.31 0.71
C ASN A 127 -29.91 -4.85 0.96
N ALA A 128 -30.88 -5.71 0.64
CA ALA A 128 -32.31 -5.37 0.71
C ALA A 128 -32.80 -5.10 2.16
N ASP A 129 -32.19 -5.77 3.15
CA ASP A 129 -32.42 -5.54 4.58
C ASP A 129 -32.05 -4.12 4.99
N VAL A 130 -30.93 -3.59 4.49
CA VAL A 130 -30.49 -2.20 4.72
C VAL A 130 -31.49 -1.21 4.18
N LYS A 131 -31.95 -1.40 2.93
CA LYS A 131 -32.95 -0.51 2.32
C LYS A 131 -34.24 -0.49 3.13
N THR A 132 -34.66 -1.66 3.62
CA THR A 132 -35.83 -1.82 4.48
C THR A 132 -35.65 -1.10 5.81
N ALA A 133 -34.50 -1.29 6.47
CA ALA A 133 -34.17 -0.64 7.75
C ALA A 133 -34.10 0.89 7.64
N LEU A 134 -33.65 1.40 6.49
CA LEU A 134 -33.50 2.83 6.23
C LEU A 134 -34.73 3.48 5.56
N ALA A 135 -35.85 2.77 5.43
CA ALA A 135 -37.04 3.25 4.70
C ALA A 135 -37.62 4.58 5.24
N SER A 136 -37.47 4.84 6.55
CA SER A 136 -37.94 6.06 7.22
C SER A 136 -36.83 7.08 7.52
N LYS A 137 -35.60 6.83 7.05
CA LYS A 137 -34.43 7.66 7.33
C LYS A 137 -34.18 8.67 6.24
N THR A 138 -33.48 9.75 6.59
CA THR A 138 -33.03 10.81 5.68
C THR A 138 -31.57 11.14 5.97
N ALA A 139 -30.93 11.88 5.07
CA ALA A 139 -29.60 12.43 5.27
C ALA A 139 -29.51 13.82 4.63
N ASP A 140 -28.96 14.80 5.37
CA ASP A 140 -28.67 16.12 4.83
C ASP A 140 -27.25 16.15 4.28
N PHE A 141 -27.11 15.91 2.99
CA PHE A 141 -25.80 15.93 2.33
C PHE A 141 -25.15 17.32 2.29
N GLY A 142 -25.89 18.40 2.55
CA GLY A 142 -25.33 19.75 2.64
C GLY A 142 -24.76 20.09 4.03
N ALA A 143 -24.97 19.23 5.02
CA ALA A 143 -24.51 19.46 6.38
C ALA A 143 -22.97 19.50 6.49
N ALA A 144 -22.47 20.28 7.46
CA ALA A 144 -21.06 20.29 7.84
C ALA A 144 -20.58 18.90 8.27
N ALA A 145 -19.28 18.62 8.13
CA ALA A 145 -18.69 17.29 8.30
C ALA A 145 -19.10 16.63 9.63
N ASP A 146 -18.90 17.29 10.77
CA ASP A 146 -19.20 16.72 12.10
C ASP A 146 -20.68 16.39 12.29
N ALA A 147 -21.55 17.30 11.83
CA ALA A 147 -23.00 17.12 11.89
C ALA A 147 -23.44 15.94 11.01
N PHE A 148 -22.90 15.84 9.80
CA PHE A 148 -23.20 14.73 8.90
C PHE A 148 -22.65 13.41 9.44
N ASN A 149 -21.42 13.39 9.96
CA ASN A 149 -20.82 12.19 10.53
C ASN A 149 -21.69 11.63 11.66
N THR A 150 -22.15 12.49 12.57
CA THR A 150 -23.04 12.13 13.68
C THR A 150 -24.36 11.53 13.17
N ALA A 151 -24.99 12.18 12.18
CA ALA A 151 -26.25 11.71 11.59
C ALA A 151 -26.07 10.39 10.83
N LEU A 152 -24.97 10.24 10.10
CA LEU A 152 -24.66 9.02 9.36
C LEU A 152 -24.42 7.85 10.32
N SER A 153 -23.67 8.04 11.42
CA SER A 153 -23.49 7.00 12.43
C SER A 153 -24.82 6.49 13.00
N ALA A 154 -25.80 7.37 13.22
CA ALA A 154 -27.14 6.98 13.65
C ALA A 154 -27.91 6.17 12.58
N ASN A 155 -27.74 6.51 11.30
CA ASN A 155 -28.30 5.74 10.19
C ASN A 155 -27.63 4.36 10.07
N LEU A 156 -26.30 4.28 10.19
CA LEU A 156 -25.56 3.01 10.21
C LEU A 156 -25.99 2.11 11.37
N ALA A 157 -26.21 2.69 12.56
CA ALA A 157 -26.76 1.96 13.70
C ALA A 157 -28.15 1.38 13.41
N THR A 158 -28.99 2.11 12.67
CA THR A 158 -30.29 1.62 12.22
C THR A 158 -30.16 0.50 11.17
N ALA A 159 -29.18 0.61 10.27
CA ALA A 159 -28.93 -0.38 9.23
C ALA A 159 -28.48 -1.74 9.79
N GLY A 160 -27.92 -1.77 10.99
CA GLY A 160 -27.62 -3.00 11.75
C GLY A 160 -26.21 -3.03 12.35
N ALA A 161 -25.95 -4.02 13.21
CA ALA A 161 -24.72 -4.10 14.00
C ALA A 161 -23.42 -4.08 13.17
N ARG A 162 -23.41 -4.71 11.99
CA ARG A 162 -22.23 -4.70 11.09
C ARG A 162 -21.90 -3.32 10.53
N TYR A 163 -22.90 -2.47 10.34
CA TYR A 163 -22.74 -1.11 9.85
C TYR A 163 -22.39 -0.15 10.99
N ALA A 164 -23.03 -0.36 12.16
CA ALA A 164 -22.78 0.41 13.38
C ALA A 164 -21.31 0.37 13.84
N ALA A 165 -20.59 -0.70 13.52
CA ALA A 165 -19.17 -0.87 13.87
C ALA A 165 -18.20 -0.07 12.98
N ARG A 166 -18.68 0.59 11.92
CA ARG A 166 -17.83 1.32 10.97
C ARG A 166 -17.56 2.74 11.48
N SER A 167 -16.32 3.18 11.33
CA SER A 167 -15.92 4.53 11.75
C SER A 167 -16.38 5.58 10.73
N VAL A 168 -16.78 6.74 11.25
CA VAL A 168 -17.20 7.92 10.46
C VAL A 168 -16.40 9.12 10.96
N ASP A 169 -15.20 9.27 10.42
CA ASP A 169 -14.17 10.22 10.83
C ASP A 169 -13.47 10.84 9.61
N ASP A 170 -12.55 11.79 9.83
CA ASP A 170 -11.86 12.49 8.75
C ASP A 170 -11.00 11.56 7.87
N SER A 171 -10.39 10.54 8.45
CA SER A 171 -9.64 9.53 7.69
C SER A 171 -10.57 8.77 6.74
N ARG A 172 -11.77 8.39 7.21
CA ARG A 172 -12.80 7.77 6.37
C ARG A 172 -13.26 8.73 5.27
N ARG A 173 -13.44 10.02 5.56
CA ARG A 173 -13.83 11.03 4.56
C ARG A 173 -12.78 11.16 3.45
N ALA A 174 -11.50 11.09 3.80
CA ALA A 174 -10.42 11.10 2.83
C ALA A 174 -10.37 9.79 2.03
N LEU A 175 -10.56 8.64 2.67
CA LEU A 175 -10.54 7.32 2.03
C LEU A 175 -11.66 7.16 0.99
N VAL A 176 -12.90 7.57 1.30
CA VAL A 176 -14.00 7.44 0.33
C VAL A 176 -13.81 8.36 -0.89
N ARG A 177 -13.19 9.52 -0.68
CA ARG A 177 -12.81 10.43 -1.77
C ARG A 177 -11.70 9.81 -2.64
N GLU A 178 -10.68 9.22 -2.03
CA GLU A 178 -9.60 8.55 -2.76
C GLU A 178 -10.15 7.42 -3.65
N HIS A 179 -11.08 6.61 -3.14
CA HIS A 179 -11.76 5.59 -3.97
C HIS A 179 -12.54 6.20 -5.14
N PHE A 180 -13.24 7.30 -4.89
CA PHE A 180 -14.02 7.98 -5.94
C PHE A 180 -13.12 8.62 -7.00
N GLU A 181 -11.99 9.20 -6.61
CA GLU A 181 -10.96 9.71 -7.53
C GLU A 181 -10.42 8.59 -8.45
N ASP A 182 -10.20 7.39 -7.90
CA ASP A 182 -9.86 6.22 -8.73
C ASP A 182 -11.01 5.84 -9.67
N THR A 183 -12.25 5.80 -9.21
CA THR A 183 -13.42 5.52 -10.08
C THR A 183 -13.51 6.50 -11.24
N LEU A 184 -13.31 7.79 -10.99
CA LEU A 184 -13.27 8.83 -12.01
C LEU A 184 -12.12 8.59 -13.01
N ALA A 185 -10.95 8.20 -12.51
CA ALA A 185 -9.81 7.90 -13.36
C ALA A 185 -10.01 6.63 -14.21
N SER A 186 -10.48 5.54 -13.59
CA SER A 186 -10.47 4.19 -14.15
C SER A 186 -11.74 3.81 -14.92
N LYS A 187 -12.89 4.41 -14.59
CA LYS A 187 -14.18 4.09 -15.21
C LYS A 187 -14.76 5.24 -16.02
N VAL A 188 -14.48 6.48 -15.64
CA VAL A 188 -15.00 7.68 -16.34
C VAL A 188 -13.97 8.27 -17.31
N GLY A 189 -12.67 8.06 -17.05
CA GLY A 189 -11.59 8.62 -17.86
C GLY A 189 -11.29 10.09 -17.55
N THR A 190 -11.62 10.55 -16.34
CA THR A 190 -11.43 11.93 -15.87
C THR A 190 -10.61 11.93 -14.57
N PRO A 191 -9.31 11.60 -14.62
CA PRO A 191 -8.46 11.58 -13.43
C PRO A 191 -8.42 12.96 -12.77
N VAL A 192 -8.49 12.98 -11.44
CA VAL A 192 -8.44 14.21 -10.65
C VAL A 192 -6.98 14.62 -10.45
N ASN A 193 -6.69 15.90 -10.71
CA ASN A 193 -5.37 16.49 -10.51
C ASN A 193 -5.46 17.55 -9.43
N GLU A 194 -4.84 17.30 -8.28
CA GLU A 194 -4.87 18.22 -7.14
C GLU A 194 -3.52 18.90 -6.95
N THR A 195 -3.52 20.22 -6.85
CA THR A 195 -2.28 20.99 -6.67
C THR A 195 -2.08 21.37 -5.21
N PHE A 196 -0.87 21.15 -4.72
CA PHE A 196 -0.42 21.50 -3.39
C PHE A 196 0.82 22.38 -3.47
N SER A 197 1.02 23.22 -2.45
CA SER A 197 2.25 23.97 -2.27
C SER A 197 2.69 23.92 -0.81
N GLN A 198 3.96 23.63 -0.59
CA GLN A 198 4.59 23.55 0.72
C GLN A 198 5.79 24.49 0.76
N THR A 199 6.05 25.08 1.93
CA THR A 199 7.31 25.79 2.18
C THR A 199 8.24 24.85 2.92
N THR A 200 9.35 24.48 2.30
CA THR A 200 10.37 23.59 2.88
C THR A 200 11.70 24.34 3.01
N PRO A 201 12.75 23.75 3.60
CA PRO A 201 14.08 24.35 3.59
C PRO A 201 14.66 24.57 2.18
N LEU A 202 14.06 23.96 1.14
CA LEU A 202 14.41 24.16 -0.28
C LEU A 202 13.62 25.30 -0.94
N GLY A 203 12.80 26.03 -0.17
CA GLY A 203 11.90 27.06 -0.66
C GLY A 203 10.48 26.54 -0.93
N ALA A 204 9.76 27.20 -1.83
CA ALA A 204 8.43 26.76 -2.23
C ALA A 204 8.52 25.51 -3.12
N VAL A 205 7.86 24.44 -2.69
CA VAL A 205 7.69 23.18 -3.42
C VAL A 205 6.23 23.05 -3.80
N SER A 206 5.94 23.11 -5.10
CA SER A 206 4.58 22.90 -5.63
C SER A 206 4.52 21.61 -6.41
N VAL A 207 3.47 20.83 -6.16
CA VAL A 207 3.23 19.53 -6.80
C VAL A 207 1.78 19.42 -7.26
N THR A 208 1.56 18.68 -8.33
CA THR A 208 0.24 18.19 -8.75
C THR A 208 0.20 16.68 -8.54
N VAL A 209 -0.81 16.21 -7.82
CA VAL A 209 -1.00 14.81 -7.44
C VAL A 209 -2.16 14.21 -8.22
N THR A 210 -1.93 13.05 -8.82
CA THR A 210 -2.95 12.18 -9.42
C THR A 210 -2.96 10.86 -8.67
N ARG A 211 -4.12 10.43 -8.18
CA ARG A 211 -4.24 9.25 -7.31
C ARG A 211 -4.92 8.10 -8.06
N TYR A 212 -4.37 6.90 -7.91
CA TYR A 212 -4.95 5.66 -8.41
C TYR A 212 -4.93 4.60 -7.32
N GLN A 213 -5.93 3.72 -7.38
CA GLN A 213 -5.88 2.42 -6.70
C GLN A 213 -5.51 1.36 -7.74
N VAL A 214 -4.55 0.50 -7.41
CA VAL A 214 -4.11 -0.56 -8.32
C VAL A 214 -5.18 -1.64 -8.36
N GLN A 215 -5.82 -1.76 -9.52
CA GLN A 215 -6.81 -2.79 -9.79
C GLN A 215 -6.12 -4.10 -10.16
N ALA A 216 -6.68 -5.22 -9.72
CA ALA A 216 -6.20 -6.54 -10.07
C ALA A 216 -7.38 -7.49 -10.34
N ALA A 217 -7.23 -8.35 -11.34
CA ALA A 217 -8.15 -9.47 -11.53
C ALA A 217 -8.07 -10.43 -10.33
N SER A 218 -9.18 -11.09 -10.00
CA SER A 218 -9.24 -12.07 -8.91
C SER A 218 -8.24 -13.22 -9.04
N SER A 219 -7.77 -13.53 -10.26
CA SER A 219 -6.71 -14.51 -10.49
C SER A 219 -5.34 -14.13 -9.89
N TYR A 220 -5.13 -12.87 -9.52
CA TYR A 220 -3.92 -12.42 -8.85
C TYR A 220 -4.04 -12.41 -7.32
N TYR A 221 -5.23 -12.67 -6.76
CA TYR A 221 -5.39 -12.77 -5.32
C TYR A 221 -4.67 -14.03 -4.82
N ILE A 222 -4.11 -13.92 -3.61
CA ILE A 222 -3.24 -14.96 -3.07
C ILE A 222 -4.10 -15.92 -2.25
N PRO A 223 -4.19 -17.21 -2.61
CA PRO A 223 -5.08 -18.14 -1.91
C PRO A 223 -4.69 -18.31 -0.45
N TYR A 224 -5.68 -18.26 0.44
CA TYR A 224 -5.51 -18.71 1.81
C TYR A 224 -5.37 -20.23 1.85
N GLU A 225 -4.31 -20.74 2.47
CA GLU A 225 -4.01 -22.18 2.53
C GLU A 225 -4.40 -22.85 3.85
N GLY A 226 -4.88 -22.07 4.82
CA GLY A 226 -5.32 -22.57 6.12
C GLY A 226 -6.76 -23.11 6.14
N SER A 227 -7.21 -23.47 7.33
CA SER A 227 -8.52 -24.12 7.56
C SER A 227 -9.50 -23.28 8.37
N ASN A 228 -9.08 -22.13 8.91
CA ASN A 228 -9.94 -21.28 9.74
C ASN A 228 -11.12 -20.69 8.94
N ALA A 229 -12.35 -21.03 9.33
CA ALA A 229 -13.57 -20.60 8.64
C ALA A 229 -13.76 -19.07 8.67
N LYS A 230 -13.35 -18.40 9.75
CA LYS A 230 -13.45 -16.94 9.88
C LYS A 230 -12.43 -16.20 9.01
N VAL A 231 -11.26 -16.80 8.78
CA VAL A 231 -10.31 -16.27 7.80
C VAL A 231 -10.89 -16.37 6.38
N LYS A 232 -11.52 -17.50 6.03
CA LYS A 232 -12.20 -17.66 4.72
C LYS A 232 -13.36 -16.68 4.52
N GLU A 233 -14.09 -16.38 5.59
CA GLU A 233 -15.15 -15.36 5.59
C GLU A 233 -14.58 -13.96 5.35
N ASP A 234 -13.46 -13.61 6.00
CA ASP A 234 -12.82 -12.31 5.84
C ASP A 234 -12.12 -12.14 4.47
N PHE A 235 -11.69 -13.25 3.85
CA PHE A 235 -10.91 -13.28 2.60
C PHE A 235 -11.49 -14.30 1.59
N PRO A 236 -12.71 -14.07 1.06
CA PRO A 236 -13.40 -15.05 0.20
C PRO A 236 -12.67 -15.30 -1.14
N LEU A 237 -11.87 -14.34 -1.61
CA LEU A 237 -11.04 -14.45 -2.81
C LEU A 237 -9.56 -14.75 -2.50
N GLY A 238 -9.20 -14.88 -1.22
CA GLY A 238 -7.80 -14.81 -0.77
C GLY A 238 -7.36 -13.39 -0.43
N PHE A 239 -6.04 -13.20 -0.26
CA PHE A 239 -5.43 -11.93 0.12
C PHE A 239 -5.20 -11.01 -1.07
N LEU A 240 -5.12 -9.70 -0.81
CA LEU A 240 -4.90 -8.70 -1.86
C LEU A 240 -3.51 -8.87 -2.49
N PRO A 241 -3.35 -8.66 -3.81
CA PRO A 241 -2.04 -8.58 -4.43
C PRO A 241 -1.31 -7.28 -4.02
N SER A 242 -0.39 -7.37 -3.06
CA SER A 242 0.48 -6.25 -2.62
C SER A 242 1.69 -6.12 -3.54
N TYR A 243 1.64 -5.29 -4.58
CA TYR A 243 2.79 -5.03 -5.50
C TYR A 243 3.39 -3.63 -5.27
N GLY A 244 3.41 -3.17 -4.02
CA GLY A 244 3.82 -1.81 -3.66
C GLY A 244 4.97 -1.71 -2.66
N SER A 245 5.59 -2.85 -2.28
CA SER A 245 6.83 -2.85 -1.48
C SER A 245 7.93 -2.07 -2.22
N SER A 246 8.04 -2.24 -3.55
CA SER A 246 8.69 -1.24 -4.40
C SER A 246 8.09 -1.16 -5.80
N ILE A 247 8.36 -0.06 -6.50
CA ILE A 247 8.02 0.12 -7.92
C ILE A 247 9.23 0.63 -8.71
N ALA A 248 9.38 0.19 -9.95
CA ALA A 248 10.36 0.73 -10.89
C ALA A 248 9.72 1.07 -12.23
N PHE A 249 10.06 2.24 -12.79
CA PHE A 249 9.54 2.64 -14.09
C PHE A 249 10.11 1.75 -15.21
N LYS A 250 9.23 0.91 -15.79
CA LYS A 250 9.57 0.01 -16.89
C LYS A 250 9.66 0.78 -18.20
N GLY A 251 8.77 1.74 -18.41
CA GLY A 251 8.75 2.62 -19.57
C GLY A 251 7.34 3.02 -19.96
N THR A 252 7.20 3.56 -21.18
CA THR A 252 5.91 3.89 -21.78
C THR A 252 5.63 2.91 -22.91
N ASN A 253 4.44 2.31 -22.92
CA ASN A 253 4.04 1.39 -23.97
C ASN A 253 3.68 2.14 -25.29
N ALA A 254 3.40 1.39 -26.36
CA ALA A 254 3.09 1.98 -27.66
C ALA A 254 1.80 2.84 -27.68
N ALA A 255 0.91 2.67 -26.70
CA ALA A 255 -0.31 3.46 -26.55
C ALA A 255 -0.09 4.75 -25.72
N GLY A 256 1.12 4.99 -25.22
CA GLY A 256 1.44 6.13 -24.37
C GLY A 256 1.14 5.92 -22.89
N GLU A 257 0.84 4.68 -22.47
CA GLU A 257 0.54 4.36 -21.08
C GLU A 257 1.82 4.05 -20.31
N LEU A 258 1.86 4.42 -19.03
CA LEU A 258 3.02 4.20 -18.18
C LEU A 258 3.00 2.75 -17.68
N GLU A 259 4.14 2.07 -17.74
CA GLU A 259 4.31 0.74 -17.18
C GLU A 259 5.34 0.77 -16.06
N PHE A 260 5.02 0.09 -14.98
CA PHE A 260 5.87 -0.08 -13.81
C PHE A 260 6.07 -1.57 -13.54
N TYR A 261 7.26 -1.95 -13.10
CA TYR A 261 7.39 -3.17 -12.31
C TYR A 261 6.99 -2.85 -10.88
N GLY A 262 5.96 -3.50 -10.34
CA GLY A 262 5.69 -3.51 -8.90
C GLY A 262 6.26 -4.77 -8.27
N LEU A 263 6.73 -4.69 -7.03
CA LEU A 263 7.32 -5.78 -6.26
C LEU A 263 6.43 -6.12 -5.06
N THR A 264 6.23 -7.41 -4.82
CA THR A 264 5.62 -7.88 -3.57
C THR A 264 6.68 -8.08 -2.51
N ASP A 265 6.33 -7.91 -1.24
CA ASP A 265 7.16 -8.39 -0.12
C ASP A 265 7.08 -9.94 0.00
N ARG A 266 7.47 -10.52 1.15
CA ARG A 266 7.48 -11.94 1.54
C ARG A 266 6.12 -12.65 1.47
N GLY A 267 5.06 -11.98 1.05
CA GLY A 267 3.73 -12.55 0.94
C GLY A 267 2.85 -12.28 2.16
N PRO A 268 1.59 -12.77 2.12
CA PRO A 268 0.66 -12.64 3.23
C PRO A 268 1.29 -13.20 4.51
N ASN A 269 1.60 -12.30 5.44
CA ASN A 269 2.18 -12.62 6.72
C ASN A 269 1.65 -11.66 7.80
N GLY A 270 1.71 -12.09 9.06
CA GLY A 270 1.37 -11.24 10.18
C GLY A 270 2.16 -11.58 11.43
N ASP A 271 2.24 -10.63 12.36
CA ASP A 271 2.83 -10.87 13.67
C ASP A 271 2.18 -12.06 14.37
N GLY A 272 3.01 -12.90 14.99
CA GLY A 272 2.57 -14.07 15.75
C GLY A 272 2.87 -13.95 17.25
N PRO A 273 2.36 -14.90 18.05
CA PRO A 273 2.70 -14.99 19.46
C PRO A 273 4.14 -15.49 19.66
N ASN A 274 4.59 -15.50 20.91
CA ASN A 274 5.81 -16.19 21.31
C ASN A 274 5.52 -17.68 21.56
N LEU A 275 6.32 -18.55 20.96
CA LEU A 275 6.23 -20.01 21.09
C LEU A 275 7.34 -20.55 21.99
N PRO A 276 7.25 -21.81 22.46
CA PRO A 276 8.39 -22.50 23.05
C PRO A 276 9.57 -22.51 22.08
N ALA A 277 10.75 -22.07 22.54
CA ALA A 277 11.94 -22.01 21.71
C ALA A 277 12.38 -23.42 21.26
N LEU A 278 12.92 -23.54 20.04
CA LEU A 278 13.45 -24.80 19.52
C LEU A 278 14.65 -25.34 20.31
N SER A 279 15.32 -24.48 21.08
CA SER A 279 16.37 -24.85 22.05
C SER A 279 15.83 -25.66 23.24
N GLY A 280 14.51 -25.68 23.46
CA GLY A 280 13.87 -26.26 24.63
C GLY A 280 13.84 -25.35 25.86
N ALA A 281 14.38 -24.12 25.77
CA ALA A 281 14.40 -23.18 26.88
C ALA A 281 14.02 -21.76 26.43
N GLY A 282 13.06 -21.16 27.15
CA GLY A 282 12.55 -19.83 26.85
C GLY A 282 11.52 -19.82 25.72
N THR A 283 11.31 -18.65 25.13
CA THR A 283 10.37 -18.45 24.04
C THR A 283 11.03 -17.82 22.81
N THR A 284 10.38 -17.92 21.67
CA THR A 284 10.81 -17.33 20.40
C THR A 284 9.59 -16.77 19.68
N GLY A 285 9.70 -15.55 19.15
CA GLY A 285 8.62 -14.93 18.39
C GLY A 285 8.29 -15.72 17.13
N ALA A 286 7.02 -15.72 16.72
CA ALA A 286 6.59 -16.30 15.45
C ALA A 286 6.08 -15.26 14.46
N LYS A 287 6.03 -15.68 13.20
CA LYS A 287 5.27 -15.05 12.13
C LYS A 287 4.25 -16.02 11.57
N ILE A 288 3.04 -15.54 11.36
CA ILE A 288 1.95 -16.33 10.79
C ILE A 288 2.00 -16.16 9.28
N PHE A 289 2.12 -17.26 8.54
CA PHE A 289 2.14 -17.30 7.08
C PHE A 289 0.87 -17.99 6.56
N PRO A 290 -0.27 -17.30 6.40
CA PRO A 290 -1.52 -17.92 5.94
C PRO A 290 -1.46 -18.49 4.50
N SER A 291 -0.45 -18.13 3.72
CA SER A 291 -0.20 -18.60 2.34
C SER A 291 1.27 -19.01 2.15
N PRO A 292 1.74 -20.05 2.86
CA PRO A 292 3.17 -20.38 2.94
C PRO A 292 3.77 -20.86 1.62
N SER A 293 2.97 -21.25 0.62
CA SER A 293 3.47 -21.59 -0.72
C SER A 293 3.71 -20.35 -1.61
N PHE A 294 3.47 -19.14 -1.09
CA PHE A 294 3.70 -17.90 -1.82
C PHE A 294 5.18 -17.69 -2.11
N ALA A 295 5.47 -17.26 -3.33
CA ALA A 295 6.78 -16.83 -3.76
C ALA A 295 6.72 -15.32 -4.05
N PRO A 296 7.61 -14.50 -3.45
CA PRO A 296 7.74 -13.09 -3.82
C PRO A 296 7.83 -12.92 -5.34
N ALA A 297 7.20 -11.88 -5.86
CA ALA A 297 6.98 -11.71 -7.28
C ALA A 297 7.11 -10.24 -7.70
N PHE A 298 7.44 -10.03 -8.97
CA PHE A 298 7.27 -8.72 -9.59
C PHE A 298 6.20 -8.80 -10.69
N GLY A 299 5.39 -7.74 -10.78
CA GLY A 299 4.29 -7.64 -11.72
C GLY A 299 4.37 -6.39 -12.57
N VAL A 300 3.68 -6.35 -13.71
CA VAL A 300 3.56 -5.13 -14.50
C VAL A 300 2.28 -4.41 -14.11
N ILE A 301 2.41 -3.16 -13.68
CA ILE A 301 1.29 -2.25 -13.43
C ILE A 301 1.24 -1.25 -14.58
N THR A 302 0.13 -1.19 -15.30
CA THR A 302 -0.10 -0.24 -16.39
C THR A 302 -1.01 0.89 -15.91
N VAL A 303 -0.58 2.14 -16.08
CA VAL A 303 -1.36 3.34 -15.77
C VAL A 303 -1.77 4.03 -17.07
N GLY A 304 -3.07 4.03 -17.35
CA GLY A 304 -3.64 4.53 -18.60
C GLY A 304 -5.11 4.93 -18.45
N LYS A 305 -5.89 4.77 -19.53
CA LYS A 305 -7.32 5.15 -19.53
C LYS A 305 -8.19 4.31 -18.58
N SER A 306 -7.70 3.12 -18.21
CA SER A 306 -8.36 2.21 -17.29
C SER A 306 -7.91 2.39 -15.84
N GLY A 307 -7.19 3.47 -15.52
CA GLY A 307 -6.54 3.67 -14.22
C GLY A 307 -5.24 2.87 -14.10
N ALA A 308 -4.85 2.52 -12.87
CA ALA A 308 -3.72 1.63 -12.59
C ALA A 308 -4.20 0.17 -12.55
N VAL A 309 -3.62 -0.70 -13.37
CA VAL A 309 -4.03 -2.12 -13.48
C VAL A 309 -2.83 -3.04 -13.45
N LEU A 310 -2.84 -4.06 -12.58
CA LEU A 310 -1.89 -5.16 -12.60
C LEU A 310 -2.19 -6.10 -13.78
N THR A 311 -1.27 -6.19 -14.73
CA THR A 311 -1.44 -6.92 -15.99
C THR A 311 -0.62 -8.21 -16.07
N SER A 312 0.36 -8.40 -15.20
CA SER A 312 1.14 -9.65 -15.13
C SER A 312 1.75 -9.85 -13.75
N SER A 313 2.15 -11.09 -13.44
CA SER A 313 2.90 -11.46 -12.25
C SER A 313 3.94 -12.51 -12.61
N THR A 314 5.18 -12.29 -12.18
CA THR A 314 6.31 -13.20 -12.39
C THR A 314 6.92 -13.54 -11.03
N PRO A 315 6.82 -14.80 -10.55
CA PRO A 315 7.43 -15.20 -9.30
C PRO A 315 8.95 -15.19 -9.42
N ILE A 316 9.62 -14.78 -8.35
CA ILE A 316 11.07 -14.89 -8.19
C ILE A 316 11.41 -16.37 -7.97
N LYS A 317 12.51 -16.82 -8.59
CA LYS A 317 12.91 -18.22 -8.60
C LYS A 317 14.39 -18.37 -8.28
N ALA A 318 14.70 -19.29 -7.38
CA ALA A 318 16.08 -19.69 -7.10
C ALA A 318 16.72 -20.41 -8.30
N SER A 319 15.92 -21.09 -9.13
CA SER A 319 16.37 -21.73 -10.37
C SER A 319 15.20 -21.91 -11.35
N ALA A 320 15.45 -22.49 -12.53
CA ALA A 320 14.40 -22.77 -13.51
C ALA A 320 13.24 -23.64 -12.98
N THR A 321 13.48 -24.46 -11.96
CA THR A 321 12.50 -25.42 -11.40
C THR A 321 12.11 -25.13 -9.96
N VAL A 322 12.80 -24.22 -9.27
CA VAL A 322 12.61 -23.93 -7.84
C VAL A 322 12.23 -22.46 -7.66
N LYS A 323 11.00 -22.23 -7.19
CA LYS A 323 10.57 -20.90 -6.73
C LYS A 323 11.25 -20.56 -5.40
N THR A 324 11.42 -19.28 -5.11
CA THR A 324 11.68 -18.84 -3.73
C THR A 324 10.40 -18.96 -2.90
N SER A 325 10.49 -18.69 -1.61
CA SER A 325 9.32 -18.47 -0.75
C SER A 325 9.52 -17.22 0.09
N GLY A 326 8.46 -16.77 0.75
CA GLY A 326 8.53 -15.73 1.77
C GLY A 326 8.92 -16.23 3.16
N LEU A 327 9.16 -17.53 3.32
CA LEU A 327 9.35 -18.15 4.62
C LEU A 327 10.72 -17.79 5.19
N ALA A 328 10.79 -17.73 6.53
CA ALA A 328 12.02 -17.42 7.24
C ALA A 328 13.16 -18.37 6.86
N ILE A 329 14.37 -17.82 6.79
CA ILE A 329 15.60 -18.58 6.52
C ILE A 329 15.97 -19.45 7.74
N PRO A 330 16.47 -20.69 7.56
CA PRO A 330 16.82 -21.59 8.66
C PRO A 330 17.81 -21.00 9.69
N PRO A 331 17.69 -21.37 10.99
CA PRO A 331 18.65 -20.97 12.01
C PRO A 331 20.11 -21.29 11.64
N GLY A 332 21.01 -20.34 11.90
CA GLY A 332 22.44 -20.48 11.63
C GLY A 332 22.87 -20.13 10.20
N ALA A 333 21.92 -19.92 9.27
CA ALA A 333 22.23 -19.40 7.94
C ALA A 333 22.23 -17.86 7.92
N VAL A 334 23.00 -17.28 7.00
CA VAL A 334 22.98 -15.83 6.78
C VAL A 334 21.57 -15.43 6.38
N GLY A 335 21.01 -14.55 7.18
CA GLY A 335 19.72 -13.95 6.97
C GLY A 335 18.55 -14.54 7.76
N ASN A 336 18.80 -15.48 8.67
CA ASN A 336 17.81 -15.90 9.65
C ASN A 336 17.25 -14.71 10.45
N SER A 337 15.93 -14.53 10.45
CA SER A 337 15.20 -13.50 11.20
C SER A 337 14.92 -13.88 12.66
N ALA A 338 15.35 -15.07 13.10
CA ALA A 338 15.09 -15.65 14.42
C ALA A 338 13.60 -15.85 14.77
N GLU A 339 12.69 -15.71 13.79
CA GLU A 339 11.27 -15.95 13.96
C GLU A 339 10.89 -17.39 13.57
N LEU A 340 9.84 -17.94 14.21
CA LEU A 340 9.27 -19.24 13.84
C LEU A 340 8.11 -19.08 12.86
N PRO A 341 8.15 -19.69 11.66
CA PRO A 341 7.01 -19.67 10.75
C PRO A 341 5.88 -20.57 11.28
N VAL A 342 4.65 -20.06 11.31
CA VAL A 342 3.47 -20.82 11.77
C VAL A 342 2.24 -20.59 10.88
N MET A 343 1.27 -21.50 10.96
CA MET A 343 -0.06 -21.37 10.36
C MET A 343 -1.11 -21.01 11.43
N ASP A 344 -2.39 -21.24 11.13
CA ASP A 344 -3.55 -20.97 12.00
C ASP A 344 -3.46 -21.56 13.41
N VAL A 345 -2.76 -22.68 13.58
CA VAL A 345 -2.68 -23.39 14.88
C VAL A 345 -1.68 -22.78 15.84
N MET A 346 -0.98 -21.70 15.46
CA MET A 346 0.01 -21.00 16.31
C MET A 346 1.09 -21.92 16.88
N LYS A 347 1.49 -22.93 16.11
CA LYS A 347 2.48 -23.93 16.48
C LYS A 347 3.44 -24.16 15.33
N TYR A 348 4.73 -24.19 15.63
CA TYR A 348 5.75 -24.60 14.66
C TYR A 348 5.72 -26.11 14.47
N ASP A 349 5.64 -26.54 13.22
CA ASP A 349 5.74 -27.94 12.79
C ASP A 349 6.63 -28.01 11.55
N ALA A 350 7.80 -28.64 11.70
CA ALA A 350 8.79 -28.77 10.64
C ALA A 350 8.29 -29.58 9.42
N THR A 351 7.19 -30.33 9.57
CA THR A 351 6.55 -31.09 8.49
C THR A 351 5.42 -30.32 7.81
N SER A 352 5.03 -29.17 8.35
CA SER A 352 4.02 -28.30 7.76
C SER A 352 4.57 -27.48 6.60
N LYS A 353 3.67 -26.83 5.86
CA LYS A 353 4.07 -25.90 4.78
C LYS A 353 4.74 -24.62 5.32
N ALA A 354 4.40 -24.18 6.53
CA ALA A 354 5.04 -23.04 7.17
C ALA A 354 6.27 -23.53 7.95
N THR A 355 7.33 -23.85 7.21
CA THR A 355 8.62 -24.30 7.73
C THR A 355 9.73 -23.43 7.15
N PHE A 356 10.96 -23.52 7.66
CA PHE A 356 12.06 -22.70 7.15
C PHE A 356 12.43 -23.04 5.70
N ASP A 357 12.85 -22.03 4.93
CA ASP A 357 13.33 -22.19 3.55
C ASP A 357 14.65 -21.46 3.33
N ALA A 358 15.67 -22.17 2.85
CA ALA A 358 16.97 -21.58 2.53
C ALA A 358 16.91 -20.58 1.35
N ASN A 359 15.86 -20.65 0.53
CA ASN A 359 15.56 -19.71 -0.54
C ASN A 359 14.54 -18.64 -0.13
N GLY A 360 14.27 -18.49 1.18
CA GLY A 360 13.45 -17.42 1.72
C GLY A 360 13.93 -16.04 1.25
N LEU A 361 12.98 -15.20 0.84
CA LEU A 361 13.20 -13.80 0.51
C LEU A 361 12.08 -12.92 1.06
N ASP A 362 12.47 -11.70 1.35
CA ASP A 362 11.74 -10.64 2.01
C ASP A 362 12.10 -9.35 1.28
N THR A 363 11.49 -9.18 0.10
CA THR A 363 12.03 -8.31 -0.96
C THR A 363 11.44 -6.91 -0.88
N GLU A 364 12.30 -5.89 -0.85
CA GLU A 364 11.88 -4.53 -0.49
C GLU A 364 12.03 -3.48 -1.60
N ALA A 365 13.09 -3.51 -2.41
CA ALA A 365 13.29 -2.59 -3.53
C ALA A 365 13.44 -3.32 -4.86
N ILE A 366 13.00 -2.70 -5.96
CA ILE A 366 13.23 -3.18 -7.32
C ILE A 366 13.82 -2.09 -8.21
N VAL A 367 14.85 -2.41 -8.98
CA VAL A 367 15.55 -1.48 -9.88
C VAL A 367 15.70 -2.08 -11.26
N VAL A 368 15.37 -1.30 -12.28
CA VAL A 368 15.61 -1.67 -13.68
C VAL A 368 17.01 -1.23 -14.11
N ASP A 369 17.89 -2.19 -14.40
CA ASP A 369 19.18 -1.93 -15.04
C ASP A 369 19.08 -2.23 -16.54
N LYS A 370 18.70 -1.21 -17.31
CA LYS A 370 18.56 -1.30 -18.77
C LYS A 370 19.88 -1.63 -19.47
N LYS A 371 21.02 -1.18 -18.92
CA LYS A 371 22.35 -1.40 -19.50
C LYS A 371 22.73 -2.87 -19.45
N ARG A 372 22.40 -3.55 -18.35
CA ARG A 372 22.73 -4.97 -18.13
C ARG A 372 21.57 -5.92 -18.43
N ASN A 373 20.39 -5.38 -18.75
CA ASN A 373 19.14 -6.13 -18.96
C ASN A 373 18.80 -7.06 -17.79
N VAL A 374 18.84 -6.50 -16.57
CA VAL A 374 18.50 -7.23 -15.33
C VAL A 374 17.62 -6.38 -14.42
N LEU A 375 16.97 -7.05 -13.48
CA LEU A 375 16.37 -6.41 -12.30
C LEU A 375 17.31 -6.60 -11.12
N TRP A 376 17.49 -5.56 -10.33
CA TRP A 376 18.13 -5.66 -9.01
C TRP A 376 17.05 -5.55 -7.95
N VAL A 377 17.13 -6.41 -6.94
CA VAL A 377 16.19 -6.45 -5.83
C VAL A 377 16.95 -6.42 -4.51
N SER A 378 16.54 -5.58 -3.57
CA SER A 378 17.02 -5.66 -2.18
C SER A 378 16.16 -6.65 -1.39
N ASP A 379 16.72 -7.12 -0.28
CA ASP A 379 16.04 -8.04 0.61
C ASP A 379 16.37 -7.74 2.07
N GLU A 380 15.37 -7.88 2.92
CA GLU A 380 15.39 -7.59 4.34
C GLU A 380 16.00 -8.73 5.17
N TYR A 381 15.77 -9.97 4.75
CA TYR A 381 16.30 -11.16 5.41
C TYR A 381 17.82 -11.24 5.35
N GLY A 382 18.54 -10.86 4.31
CA GLY A 382 20.00 -11.12 4.28
C GLY A 382 20.84 -10.21 5.18
N PRO A 383 20.75 -8.88 5.05
CA PRO A 383 20.16 -8.21 3.89
C PRO A 383 20.84 -8.65 2.59
N PHE A 384 20.12 -8.77 1.48
CA PHE A 384 20.71 -9.19 0.20
C PHE A 384 20.55 -8.12 -0.90
N ILE A 385 21.46 -8.18 -1.89
CA ILE A 385 21.20 -7.65 -3.23
C ILE A 385 21.07 -8.85 -4.17
N VAL A 386 19.96 -8.93 -4.88
CA VAL A 386 19.60 -10.04 -5.76
C VAL A 386 19.55 -9.54 -7.20
N LYS A 387 20.25 -10.21 -8.10
CA LYS A 387 20.24 -9.94 -9.55
C LYS A 387 19.29 -10.94 -10.21
N ILE A 388 18.27 -10.46 -10.91
CA ILE A 388 17.20 -11.26 -11.48
C ILE A 388 17.11 -11.06 -12.99
N ASP A 389 16.87 -12.15 -13.72
CA ASP A 389 16.46 -12.09 -15.12
C ASP A 389 14.99 -11.64 -15.23
N PRO A 390 14.70 -10.47 -15.84
CA PRO A 390 13.35 -9.91 -15.94
C PRO A 390 12.37 -10.79 -16.71
N ALA A 391 12.85 -11.64 -17.63
CA ALA A 391 11.98 -12.47 -18.46
C ALA A 391 11.52 -13.74 -17.73
N THR A 392 12.35 -14.29 -16.85
CA THR A 392 12.12 -15.61 -16.25
C THR A 392 11.85 -15.56 -14.74
N GLY A 393 12.24 -14.46 -14.08
CA GLY A 393 12.25 -14.32 -12.63
C GLY A 393 13.37 -15.08 -11.93
N ILE A 394 14.31 -15.66 -12.69
CA ILE A 394 15.39 -16.47 -12.12
C ILE A 394 16.47 -15.57 -11.52
N ILE A 395 16.88 -15.90 -10.30
CA ILE A 395 18.02 -15.29 -9.63
C ILE A 395 19.30 -15.72 -10.34
N LEU A 396 20.05 -14.73 -10.84
CA LEU A 396 21.35 -14.89 -11.47
C LEU A 396 22.48 -14.83 -10.44
N ASN A 397 22.36 -13.92 -9.46
CA ASN A 397 23.31 -13.75 -8.37
C ASN A 397 22.61 -13.27 -7.11
N LYS A 398 23.11 -13.68 -5.94
CA LYS A 398 22.66 -13.21 -4.63
C LYS A 398 23.89 -12.79 -3.82
N TYR A 399 23.96 -11.52 -3.43
CA TYR A 399 25.04 -10.93 -2.66
C TYR A 399 24.60 -10.74 -1.22
N ALA A 400 25.48 -11.07 -0.27
CA ALA A 400 25.19 -11.14 1.16
C ALA A 400 26.30 -10.48 1.97
N PRO A 401 26.09 -10.18 3.27
CA PRO A 401 27.17 -9.76 4.16
C PRO A 401 28.31 -10.78 4.12
N GLY A 402 29.54 -10.30 3.87
CA GLY A 402 30.74 -11.13 3.69
C GLY A 402 30.88 -11.81 2.33
N SER A 403 29.88 -11.68 1.47
CA SER A 403 29.88 -12.19 0.10
C SER A 403 29.31 -11.13 -0.85
N GLY A 404 30.07 -10.06 -1.05
CA GLY A 404 29.73 -8.93 -1.92
C GLY A 404 29.19 -7.71 -1.17
N LEU A 405 28.56 -7.88 0.00
CA LEU A 405 28.14 -6.79 0.89
C LEU A 405 29.05 -6.71 2.15
N PRO A 406 29.07 -5.56 2.85
CA PRO A 406 29.88 -5.38 4.04
C PRO A 406 29.49 -6.34 5.18
N ASP A 407 30.49 -6.95 5.86
CA ASP A 407 30.28 -7.89 6.96
C ASP A 407 29.41 -7.33 8.10
N ILE A 408 29.56 -6.03 8.37
CA ILE A 408 28.83 -5.35 9.44
C ILE A 408 27.31 -5.41 9.26
N PHE A 409 26.80 -5.68 8.06
CA PHE A 409 25.37 -5.85 7.81
C PHE A 409 24.79 -7.15 8.43
N LEU A 410 25.64 -8.08 8.91
CA LEU A 410 25.19 -9.16 9.81
C LEU A 410 24.58 -8.64 11.11
N LYS A 411 24.85 -7.38 11.48
CA LYS A 411 24.29 -6.69 12.64
C LYS A 411 23.02 -5.91 12.32
N ARG A 412 22.39 -6.15 11.17
CA ARG A 412 21.05 -5.59 10.92
C ARG A 412 20.07 -6.06 12.01
N ARG A 413 19.00 -5.31 12.23
CA ARG A 413 17.92 -5.81 13.08
C ARG A 413 17.11 -6.81 12.26
N ALA A 414 16.64 -7.89 12.88
CA ALA A 414 15.71 -8.80 12.22
C ALA A 414 14.48 -8.02 11.77
N ASN A 415 13.98 -8.31 10.56
CA ASN A 415 12.91 -7.57 9.90
C ASN A 415 13.13 -6.04 9.85
N ARG A 416 14.40 -5.60 9.65
CA ARG A 416 14.85 -4.23 9.30
C ARG A 416 16.18 -4.25 8.52
N GLY A 417 16.22 -5.03 7.46
CA GLY A 417 17.37 -5.25 6.57
C GLY A 417 17.54 -4.15 5.53
N MET A 418 17.92 -4.50 4.30
CA MET A 418 18.13 -3.51 3.24
C MET A 418 16.80 -3.16 2.62
N GLU A 419 16.40 -1.90 2.78
CA GLU A 419 15.12 -1.42 2.25
C GLU A 419 15.30 -0.91 0.82
N GLY A 420 15.61 0.38 0.67
CA GLY A 420 15.74 1.03 -0.62
C GLY A 420 17.00 0.63 -1.40
N LEU A 421 16.86 0.61 -2.73
CA LEU A 421 17.95 0.40 -3.67
C LEU A 421 17.74 1.29 -4.91
N ALA A 422 18.75 2.04 -5.34
CA ALA A 422 18.72 2.84 -6.56
C ALA A 422 19.97 2.63 -7.42
N LEU A 423 19.81 2.62 -8.74
CA LEU A 423 20.93 2.70 -9.68
C LEU A 423 21.20 4.16 -10.05
N ASP A 424 22.33 4.71 -9.62
CA ASP A 424 22.84 5.97 -10.15
C ASP A 424 23.55 5.71 -11.48
N THR A 425 22.85 6.02 -12.58
CA THR A 425 23.38 5.83 -13.93
C THR A 425 24.56 6.75 -14.28
N SER A 426 24.79 7.82 -13.52
CA SER A 426 25.92 8.74 -13.73
C SER A 426 27.24 8.17 -13.22
N THR A 427 27.19 7.34 -12.17
CA THR A 427 28.36 6.64 -11.60
C THR A 427 28.39 5.15 -11.93
N ASP A 428 27.28 4.62 -12.48
CA ASP A 428 27.03 3.19 -12.75
C ASP A 428 27.17 2.33 -11.48
N LYS A 429 26.67 2.85 -10.35
CA LYS A 429 26.67 2.20 -9.04
C LYS A 429 25.26 2.06 -8.50
N LEU A 430 25.02 0.95 -7.81
CA LEU A 430 23.85 0.80 -6.95
C LEU A 430 24.13 1.46 -5.59
N HIS A 431 23.10 2.08 -5.03
CA HIS A 431 23.10 2.68 -3.70
C HIS A 431 21.94 2.09 -2.91
N GLY A 432 22.21 1.51 -1.75
CA GLY A 432 21.18 0.96 -0.87
C GLY A 432 21.50 1.20 0.60
N PHE A 433 20.53 1.00 1.48
CA PHE A 433 20.68 1.26 2.92
C PHE A 433 19.90 0.28 3.76
N LEU A 434 20.31 0.16 5.03
CA LEU A 434 19.49 -0.53 6.02
C LEU A 434 18.32 0.36 6.46
N GLN A 435 17.14 -0.23 6.64
CA GLN A 435 15.91 0.49 7.05
C GLN A 435 16.10 1.29 8.34
N SER A 436 16.87 0.75 9.30
CA SER A 436 17.08 1.33 10.63
C SER A 436 18.51 1.09 11.15
N PRO A 437 18.94 1.73 12.26
CA PRO A 437 20.26 1.49 12.84
C PRO A 437 20.53 0.03 13.19
N LEU A 438 21.81 -0.35 13.20
CA LEU A 438 22.27 -1.71 13.54
C LEU A 438 21.89 -2.12 14.98
N THR A 439 21.85 -3.43 15.23
CA THR A 439 21.75 -4.03 16.57
C THR A 439 23.07 -4.69 16.97
N ASP A 440 23.64 -4.26 18.09
CA ASP A 440 24.88 -4.85 18.63
C ASP A 440 25.03 -4.64 20.15
N GLY A 441 23.97 -4.97 20.89
CA GLY A 441 23.93 -4.82 22.34
C GLY A 441 23.71 -3.38 22.79
N THR A 442 24.34 -3.00 23.91
CA THR A 442 24.13 -1.70 24.57
C THR A 442 25.38 -0.83 24.59
N ALA A 443 25.19 0.48 24.65
CA ALA A 443 26.26 1.46 24.85
C ALA A 443 25.76 2.67 25.64
N LEU A 444 26.69 3.41 26.24
CA LEU A 444 26.37 4.63 26.97
C LEU A 444 25.71 5.64 26.01
N TYR A 445 24.48 6.05 26.32
CA TYR A 445 23.81 7.12 25.63
C TYR A 445 23.96 8.41 26.42
N SER A 446 24.67 9.38 25.83
CA SER A 446 25.02 10.64 26.50
C SER A 446 23.80 11.46 26.95
N VAL A 447 22.65 11.29 26.29
CA VAL A 447 21.40 12.00 26.63
C VAL A 447 20.76 11.44 27.90
N THR A 448 20.74 10.12 28.10
CA THR A 448 20.12 9.50 29.29
C THR A 448 21.13 9.20 30.41
N GLY A 449 22.42 9.18 30.10
CA GLY A 449 23.49 8.79 31.03
C GLY A 449 23.51 7.29 31.35
N LYS A 450 22.80 6.45 30.57
CA LYS A 450 22.66 5.01 30.80
C LYS A 450 23.13 4.20 29.61
N ASN A 451 23.39 2.92 29.83
CA ASN A 451 23.58 1.97 28.74
C ASN A 451 22.23 1.65 28.11
N GLU A 452 22.07 2.02 26.85
CA GLU A 452 20.87 1.82 26.06
C GLU A 452 21.16 0.95 24.84
N GLN A 453 20.12 0.33 24.28
CA GLN A 453 20.27 -0.50 23.07
C GLN A 453 20.71 0.34 21.88
N ILE A 454 21.75 -0.12 21.17
CA ILE A 454 22.30 0.60 20.01
C ILE A 454 21.24 0.84 18.93
N GLU A 455 20.46 -0.20 18.65
CA GLU A 455 19.39 -0.18 17.64
C GLU A 455 18.30 0.86 17.90
N ARG A 456 18.21 1.40 19.13
CA ARG A 456 17.20 2.39 19.51
C ARG A 456 17.69 3.83 19.42
N PHE A 457 19.00 4.06 19.54
CA PHE A 457 19.55 5.39 19.81
C PHE A 457 20.80 5.77 18.99
N ALA A 458 21.38 4.86 18.19
CA ALA A 458 22.42 5.23 17.25
C ALA A 458 21.91 6.31 16.29
N ARG A 459 22.73 7.34 16.04
CA ARG A 459 22.28 8.59 15.38
C ARG A 459 22.28 8.52 13.86
N PHE A 460 22.47 7.34 13.29
CA PHE A 460 22.52 7.11 11.85
C PHE A 460 22.17 5.67 11.50
N THR A 461 21.78 5.45 10.25
CA THR A 461 21.81 4.13 9.58
C THR A 461 22.83 4.13 8.44
N ARG A 462 23.24 2.94 8.00
CA ARG A 462 24.31 2.76 7.02
C ARG A 462 23.77 2.74 5.59
N TRP A 463 24.36 3.58 4.75
CA TRP A 463 24.18 3.62 3.31
C TRP A 463 25.42 3.02 2.62
N THR A 464 25.24 2.11 1.67
CA THR A 464 26.35 1.48 0.93
C THR A 464 26.23 1.70 -0.58
N GLU A 465 27.37 1.94 -1.22
CA GLU A 465 27.54 1.75 -2.65
C GLU A 465 27.75 0.26 -2.96
N PHE A 466 27.36 -0.15 -4.17
CA PHE A 466 27.61 -1.47 -4.71
C PHE A 466 27.92 -1.38 -6.20
N ASP A 467 28.98 -2.07 -6.64
CA ASP A 467 29.36 -2.15 -8.04
C ASP A 467 28.64 -3.32 -8.73
N PRO A 468 27.66 -3.06 -9.62
CA PRO A 468 26.91 -4.10 -10.33
C PRO A 468 27.76 -4.91 -11.33
N THR A 469 28.97 -4.44 -11.66
CA THR A 469 29.90 -5.11 -12.57
C THR A 469 30.80 -6.09 -11.81
N THR A 470 31.36 -5.67 -10.68
CA THR A 470 32.27 -6.52 -9.90
C THR A 470 31.57 -7.35 -8.84
N GLY A 471 30.33 -6.99 -8.48
CA GLY A 471 29.58 -7.65 -7.40
C GLY A 471 30.14 -7.36 -6.01
N LYS A 472 30.64 -6.14 -5.77
CA LYS A 472 31.32 -5.76 -4.53
C LYS A 472 30.81 -4.42 -3.99
N ALA A 473 30.70 -4.32 -2.68
CA ALA A 473 30.45 -3.07 -1.98
C ALA A 473 31.56 -2.04 -2.24
N GLY A 474 31.15 -0.78 -2.35
CA GLY A 474 32.03 0.37 -2.49
C GLY A 474 32.11 1.15 -1.17
N LYS A 475 31.99 2.47 -1.27
CA LYS A 475 31.99 3.35 -0.11
C LYS A 475 30.75 3.14 0.74
N MET A 476 30.87 3.49 2.02
CA MET A 476 29.74 3.51 2.95
C MET A 476 29.61 4.89 3.55
N TYR A 477 28.38 5.36 3.77
CA TYR A 477 28.09 6.68 4.33
C TYR A 477 27.11 6.56 5.51
N ALA A 478 27.10 7.58 6.37
CA ALA A 478 26.15 7.71 7.45
C ALA A 478 24.91 8.50 7.01
N TYR A 479 23.74 7.87 7.00
CA TYR A 479 22.45 8.54 6.84
C TYR A 479 22.00 9.10 8.19
N PRO A 480 21.87 10.42 8.39
CA PRO A 480 21.61 11.00 9.70
C PRO A 480 20.16 10.82 10.16
N LEU A 481 19.98 10.46 11.42
CA LEU A 481 18.69 10.37 12.11
C LEU A 481 18.68 11.29 13.34
N ASP A 482 17.60 12.07 13.49
CA ASP A 482 17.42 12.95 14.65
C ASP A 482 16.42 12.32 15.62
N ALA A 483 16.82 12.18 16.88
CA ALA A 483 15.93 11.67 17.93
C ALA A 483 14.69 12.54 18.11
N ALA A 484 14.78 13.85 17.85
CA ALA A 484 13.66 14.77 17.99
C ALA A 484 12.49 14.47 17.04
N ASP A 485 12.75 13.79 15.92
CA ASP A 485 11.74 13.46 14.92
C ASP A 485 10.88 12.25 15.33
N TYR A 486 11.31 11.45 16.31
CA TYR A 486 10.72 10.14 16.58
C TYR A 486 10.17 9.99 18.00
N GLN A 487 9.13 9.16 18.13
CA GLN A 487 8.53 8.77 19.40
C GLN A 487 9.59 8.25 20.39
N ASP A 488 9.43 8.59 21.66
CA ASP A 488 10.35 8.28 22.76
C ASP A 488 11.79 8.83 22.60
N GLY A 489 12.04 9.69 21.60
CA GLY A 489 13.40 10.13 21.29
C GLY A 489 14.29 9.02 20.72
N ARG A 490 13.68 8.00 20.08
CA ARG A 490 14.38 6.81 19.58
C ARG A 490 14.54 6.86 18.07
N THR A 491 15.77 7.09 17.60
CA THR A 491 16.12 6.99 16.18
C THR A 491 15.86 5.60 15.60
N GLY A 492 15.82 4.57 16.44
CA GLY A 492 15.43 3.21 16.03
C GLY A 492 13.97 3.05 15.58
N ASN A 493 13.15 4.09 15.74
CA ASN A 493 11.79 4.13 15.20
C ASN A 493 11.74 4.67 13.75
N ALA A 494 12.86 5.15 13.22
CA ALA A 494 13.00 5.48 11.82
C ALA A 494 12.80 4.23 10.95
N LYS A 495 11.95 4.35 9.95
CA LYS A 495 11.79 3.40 8.86
C LYS A 495 12.14 4.15 7.58
N LEU A 496 13.22 3.77 6.90
CA LEU A 496 13.51 4.28 5.56
C LEU A 496 12.85 3.35 4.55
N GLY A 497 12.09 3.92 3.60
CA GLY A 497 11.46 3.19 2.48
C GLY A 497 12.37 3.14 1.25
N ASP A 498 11.80 3.21 0.05
CA ASP A 498 12.56 3.17 -1.21
C ASP A 498 13.28 4.51 -1.55
N VAL A 499 14.13 4.45 -2.58
CA VAL A 499 15.03 5.53 -2.98
C VAL A 499 15.17 5.63 -4.49
N VAL A 500 15.32 6.86 -4.98
CA VAL A 500 15.64 7.13 -6.38
C VAL A 500 16.90 7.97 -6.52
N ALA A 501 17.68 7.72 -7.57
CA ALA A 501 18.85 8.50 -7.91
C ALA A 501 18.50 9.64 -8.88
N LEU A 502 18.89 10.86 -8.53
CA LEU A 502 18.78 12.04 -9.41
C LEU A 502 20.07 12.26 -10.24
N GLY A 503 21.13 11.51 -9.94
CA GLY A 503 22.48 11.69 -10.47
C GLY A 503 23.27 12.74 -9.69
N ASN A 504 24.57 12.88 -10.01
CA ASN A 504 25.49 13.82 -9.36
C ASN A 504 25.54 13.69 -7.83
N GLY A 505 25.36 12.47 -7.32
CA GLY A 505 25.35 12.21 -5.87
C GLY A 505 24.12 12.73 -5.14
N LYS A 506 23.01 12.97 -5.84
CA LYS A 506 21.71 13.35 -5.24
C LYS A 506 20.69 12.23 -5.35
N PHE A 507 19.87 12.08 -4.31
CA PHE A 507 18.84 11.05 -4.18
C PHE A 507 17.58 11.61 -3.53
N ILE A 508 16.45 10.95 -3.72
CA ILE A 508 15.23 11.17 -2.95
C ILE A 508 14.90 9.88 -2.22
N VAL A 509 14.71 9.96 -0.90
CA VAL A 509 14.46 8.84 0.00
C VAL A 509 13.11 9.02 0.68
N ILE A 510 12.36 7.93 0.84
CA ILE A 510 11.22 7.92 1.77
C ILE A 510 11.72 7.73 3.20
N GLU A 511 11.34 8.64 4.09
CA GLU A 511 11.58 8.51 5.53
C GLU A 511 10.27 8.60 6.29
N GLN A 512 10.00 7.61 7.13
CA GLN A 512 8.77 7.50 7.91
C GLN A 512 9.02 7.04 9.35
N GLY A 513 8.01 7.21 10.19
CA GLY A 513 8.05 6.80 11.59
C GLY A 513 6.95 7.45 12.41
N ALA A 514 6.78 7.02 13.65
CA ALA A 514 5.91 7.70 14.60
C ALA A 514 6.63 8.94 15.17
N ALA A 515 6.02 10.11 15.04
CA ALA A 515 6.46 11.35 15.68
C ALA A 515 6.32 11.26 17.22
N PRO A 516 6.88 12.20 18.00
CA PRO A 516 6.65 12.28 19.45
C PRO A 516 5.18 12.29 19.88
N SER A 517 4.27 12.74 19.01
CA SER A 517 2.81 12.69 19.24
C SER A 517 2.20 11.29 19.09
N GLY A 518 2.96 10.31 18.57
CA GLY A 518 2.48 8.99 18.16
C GLY A 518 1.89 8.97 16.74
N THR A 519 1.74 10.13 16.09
CA THR A 519 1.24 10.23 14.71
C THR A 519 2.33 9.75 13.74
N VAL A 520 1.97 8.87 12.81
CA VAL A 520 2.88 8.47 11.72
C VAL A 520 3.09 9.64 10.77
N PHE A 521 4.34 9.86 10.36
CA PHE A 521 4.67 10.76 9.25
C PHE A 521 5.32 9.98 8.11
N ASN A 522 5.16 10.48 6.89
CA ASN A 522 5.80 10.01 5.67
C ASN A 522 6.38 11.23 4.93
N LYS A 523 7.68 11.24 4.66
CA LYS A 523 8.38 12.37 4.03
C LYS A 523 9.24 11.89 2.87
N LEU A 524 9.33 12.73 1.84
CA LEU A 524 10.39 12.63 0.85
C LEU A 524 11.55 13.54 1.28
N MET A 525 12.73 12.94 1.41
CA MET A 525 13.96 13.62 1.81
C MET A 525 14.91 13.73 0.61
N LEU A 526 15.37 14.94 0.29
CA LEU A 526 16.50 15.14 -0.62
C LEU A 526 17.79 14.81 0.12
N ILE A 527 18.54 13.86 -0.43
CA ILE A 527 19.82 13.40 0.09
C ILE A 527 20.94 13.76 -0.87
N GLU A 528 22.05 14.28 -0.34
CA GLU A 528 23.22 14.64 -1.12
C GLU A 528 24.48 14.01 -0.51
N ILE A 529 25.28 13.30 -1.33
CA ILE A 529 26.57 12.73 -0.92
C ILE A 529 27.56 13.87 -0.61
N GLY A 530 27.79 14.79 -1.55
CA GLY A 530 28.65 15.96 -1.34
C GLY A 530 30.00 15.61 -0.70
N ALA A 531 30.26 16.18 0.49
CA ALA A 531 31.48 15.95 1.28
C ALA A 531 31.34 14.82 2.33
N ALA A 532 30.33 13.95 2.20
CA ALA A 532 30.09 12.88 3.16
C ALA A 532 31.32 11.96 3.28
N THR A 533 31.62 11.60 4.51
CA THR A 533 32.76 10.77 4.86
C THR A 533 32.49 9.32 4.47
N ASP A 534 33.46 8.69 3.82
CA ASP A 534 33.46 7.24 3.62
C ASP A 534 33.76 6.52 4.94
N ILE A 535 32.73 6.02 5.60
CA ILE A 535 32.80 5.30 6.88
C ILE A 535 33.22 3.83 6.72
N SER A 536 33.53 3.38 5.48
CA SER A 536 34.19 2.10 5.26
C SER A 536 35.69 2.14 5.56
N ALA A 537 36.26 3.34 5.74
CA ALA A 537 37.67 3.52 6.04
C ALA A 537 38.07 2.93 7.40
N ALA A 538 39.30 2.42 7.50
CA ALA A 538 39.84 1.75 8.69
C ALA A 538 39.74 2.60 9.97
N ALA A 539 39.80 3.93 9.85
CA ALA A 539 39.68 4.86 10.99
C ALA A 539 38.32 4.77 11.72
N PHE A 540 37.30 4.21 11.08
CA PHE A 540 35.94 4.10 11.63
C PHE A 540 35.58 2.68 12.06
N ASN A 541 36.55 1.74 12.06
CA ASN A 541 36.33 0.33 12.41
C ASN A 541 35.12 -0.26 11.67
N ALA A 542 35.12 -0.20 10.33
CA ALA A 542 33.94 -0.49 9.51
C ALA A 542 33.30 -1.87 9.71
N THR A 543 34.01 -2.83 10.32
CA THR A 543 33.52 -4.18 10.65
C THR A 543 32.92 -4.30 12.05
N THR A 544 32.88 -3.24 12.85
CA THR A 544 32.30 -3.20 14.20
C THR A 544 31.23 -2.10 14.32
N SER A 545 30.47 -2.14 15.40
CA SER A 545 29.47 -1.11 15.75
C SER A 545 30.06 0.09 16.50
N ASP A 546 31.39 0.26 16.49
CA ASP A 546 32.06 1.27 17.34
C ASP A 546 31.63 2.69 16.97
N LEU A 547 31.35 2.95 15.69
CA LEU A 547 30.85 4.25 15.24
C LEU A 547 29.42 4.53 15.72
N GLU A 548 28.55 3.51 15.73
CA GLU A 548 27.21 3.61 16.31
C GLU A 548 27.28 3.94 17.81
N LYS A 549 28.14 3.23 18.55
CA LYS A 549 28.39 3.50 19.98
C LYS A 549 28.95 4.91 20.20
N SER A 550 29.89 5.33 19.36
CA SER A 550 30.46 6.68 19.40
C SER A 550 29.40 7.74 19.15
N SER A 551 28.48 7.51 18.20
CA SER A 551 27.39 8.44 17.89
C SER A 551 26.46 8.66 19.09
N MET A 552 26.21 7.62 19.90
CA MET A 552 25.40 7.68 21.12
C MET A 552 26.14 8.37 22.27
N GLY A 553 27.40 7.98 22.50
CA GLY A 553 28.19 8.43 23.64
C GLY A 553 28.83 9.81 23.47
N GLY A 554 29.00 10.28 22.23
CA GLY A 554 29.68 11.55 21.94
C GLY A 554 31.20 11.51 22.18
N VAL A 555 31.77 10.31 22.31
CA VAL A 555 33.20 10.03 22.52
C VAL A 555 33.65 8.94 21.56
N ALA A 556 34.93 8.91 21.20
CA ALA A 556 35.47 7.87 20.33
C ALA A 556 35.44 6.49 21.01
N VAL A 557 35.19 5.44 20.24
CA VAL A 557 35.20 4.05 20.71
C VAL A 557 36.22 3.29 19.86
N ASN A 558 37.26 2.76 20.50
CA ASN A 558 38.37 2.06 19.82
C ASN A 558 38.97 2.84 18.64
N GLY A 559 39.02 4.18 18.75
CA GLY A 559 39.53 5.07 17.69
C GLY A 559 38.49 5.55 16.69
N ALA A 560 37.33 4.89 16.56
CA ALA A 560 36.23 5.36 15.73
C ALA A 560 35.54 6.56 16.41
N ASP A 561 35.64 7.74 15.80
CA ASP A 561 35.09 8.99 16.35
C ASP A 561 33.99 9.54 15.44
N TRP A 562 32.75 9.55 15.94
CA TRP A 562 31.61 10.15 15.26
C TRP A 562 31.80 11.64 14.95
N LYS A 563 32.58 12.38 15.74
CA LYS A 563 32.85 13.81 15.48
C LYS A 563 33.67 14.05 14.21
N ALA A 564 34.37 13.04 13.72
CA ALA A 564 35.12 13.09 12.47
C ALA A 564 34.28 12.76 11.23
N VAL A 565 33.00 12.38 11.42
CA VAL A 565 32.09 12.00 10.33
C VAL A 565 31.30 13.21 9.85
N THR A 566 31.43 13.51 8.56
CA THR A 566 30.45 14.30 7.83
C THR A 566 29.39 13.35 7.28
N THR A 567 28.14 13.48 7.75
CA THR A 567 27.04 12.62 7.30
C THR A 567 26.61 12.98 5.88
N LEU A 568 25.77 12.13 5.27
CA LEU A 568 24.96 12.55 4.13
C LEU A 568 24.17 13.81 4.51
N LYS A 569 24.03 14.75 3.57
CA LYS A 569 23.19 15.92 3.79
C LYS A 569 21.74 15.53 3.53
N LYS A 570 20.87 15.78 4.50
CA LYS A 570 19.43 15.46 4.46
C LYS A 570 18.61 16.74 4.54
N THR A 571 17.69 16.94 3.58
CA THR A 571 16.79 18.11 3.54
C THR A 571 15.37 17.67 3.21
N LEU A 572 14.36 18.17 3.93
CA LEU A 572 12.95 17.88 3.61
C LEU A 572 12.60 18.41 2.21
N LEU A 573 12.15 17.52 1.32
CA LEU A 573 11.66 17.87 0.00
C LEU A 573 10.14 18.02 -0.02
N LEU A 574 9.41 17.05 0.55
CA LEU A 574 7.95 17.03 0.53
C LEU A 574 7.42 16.25 1.74
N ASP A 575 6.46 16.81 2.46
CA ASP A 575 5.64 16.09 3.44
C ASP A 575 4.49 15.39 2.68
N LEU A 576 4.45 14.06 2.70
CA LEU A 576 3.45 13.29 1.97
C LEU A 576 2.08 13.34 2.65
N ASN A 577 2.03 13.40 3.99
CA ASN A 577 0.76 13.50 4.71
C ASN A 577 0.07 14.84 4.41
N ALA A 578 0.85 15.91 4.23
CA ALA A 578 0.34 17.23 3.85
C ALA A 578 -0.27 17.30 2.43
N ILE A 579 -0.03 16.30 1.57
CA ILE A 579 -0.72 16.13 0.27
C ILE A 579 -1.81 15.04 0.30
N GLY A 580 -2.14 14.58 1.51
CA GLY A 580 -3.24 13.66 1.79
C GLY A 580 -2.86 12.18 1.84
N TRP A 581 -1.58 11.81 1.90
CA TRP A 581 -1.15 10.41 2.03
C TRP A 581 -1.60 9.83 3.38
N LEU A 582 -2.35 8.73 3.34
CA LEU A 582 -3.00 8.12 4.51
C LEU A 582 -2.37 6.81 4.99
N ALA A 583 -1.74 6.06 4.08
CA ALA A 583 -1.16 4.75 4.41
C ALA A 583 0.04 4.92 5.34
N GLU A 584 0.19 4.03 6.33
CA GLU A 584 1.36 4.03 7.21
C GLU A 584 2.65 3.85 6.41
N LYS A 585 2.62 2.95 5.43
CA LYS A 585 3.78 2.49 4.66
C LYS A 585 3.85 3.14 3.29
N ALA A 586 4.62 4.22 3.16
CA ALA A 586 5.10 4.67 1.85
C ALA A 586 6.38 3.90 1.55
N GLU A 587 6.33 2.96 0.60
CA GLU A 587 7.47 2.07 0.33
C GLU A 587 7.98 2.29 -1.09
N GLY A 588 7.23 1.93 -2.14
CA GLY A 588 7.74 2.04 -3.51
C GLY A 588 7.88 3.45 -4.08
N LEU A 589 9.05 3.75 -4.67
CA LEU A 589 9.35 5.06 -5.26
C LEU A 589 10.09 4.93 -6.59
N THR A 590 9.64 5.66 -7.63
CA THR A 590 10.39 5.71 -8.89
C THR A 590 10.26 7.05 -9.62
N ILE A 591 11.24 7.36 -10.47
CA ILE A 591 11.20 8.53 -11.37
C ILE A 591 10.52 8.10 -12.66
N VAL A 592 9.44 8.79 -13.03
CA VAL A 592 8.72 8.59 -14.29
C VAL A 592 9.34 9.44 -15.40
N ASP A 593 9.63 10.70 -15.09
CA ASP A 593 10.24 11.67 -16.00
C ASP A 593 11.00 12.75 -15.20
N GLY A 594 11.47 13.81 -15.87
CA GLY A 594 12.27 14.87 -15.23
C GLY A 594 11.57 15.63 -14.09
N ASN A 595 10.25 15.52 -13.96
CA ASN A 595 9.42 16.25 -13.00
C ASN A 595 8.51 15.34 -12.16
N THR A 596 8.34 14.08 -12.53
CA THR A 596 7.30 13.23 -11.97
C THR A 596 7.90 12.05 -11.21
N LEU A 597 7.50 11.90 -9.95
CA LEU A 597 7.68 10.69 -9.16
C LEU A 597 6.40 9.85 -9.20
N ALA A 598 6.56 8.54 -9.18
CA ALA A 598 5.48 7.63 -8.80
C ALA A 598 5.76 7.08 -7.39
N LEU A 599 4.71 6.97 -6.58
CA LEU A 599 4.74 6.50 -5.19
C LEU A 599 3.72 5.38 -4.99
N ALA A 600 4.09 4.32 -4.27
CA ALA A 600 3.21 3.21 -3.91
C ALA A 600 3.30 2.88 -2.41
N ASN A 601 2.29 2.19 -1.89
CA ASN A 601 2.31 1.63 -0.54
C ASN A 601 2.45 0.11 -0.56
N ASP A 602 3.16 -0.44 0.42
CA ASP A 602 2.93 -1.80 0.85
C ASP A 602 1.66 -1.84 1.71
N ASN A 603 0.67 -2.63 1.30
CA ASN A 603 -0.62 -2.74 2.00
C ASN A 603 -0.70 -3.98 2.89
N ASP A 604 0.42 -4.68 3.13
CA ASP A 604 0.50 -5.91 3.91
C ASP A 604 -0.50 -6.98 3.41
N PHE A 605 -0.74 -7.03 2.10
CA PHE A 605 -1.72 -7.93 1.47
C PHE A 605 -3.15 -7.76 2.00
N GLY A 606 -3.45 -6.60 2.61
CA GLY A 606 -4.74 -6.23 3.17
C GLY A 606 -5.06 -6.90 4.52
N LEU A 607 -4.07 -7.48 5.20
CA LEU A 607 -4.29 -8.29 6.41
C LEU A 607 -3.62 -7.71 7.66
N LYS A 608 -4.09 -8.16 8.83
CA LYS A 608 -3.46 -7.94 10.13
C LYS A 608 -3.79 -9.11 11.06
N THR A 609 -2.89 -9.47 11.96
CA THR A 609 -3.19 -10.44 13.03
C THR A 609 -3.96 -9.76 14.16
N LYS A 610 -5.00 -10.42 14.68
CA LYS A 610 -5.78 -9.94 15.83
C LYS A 610 -6.03 -11.07 16.83
N VAL A 611 -6.26 -10.68 18.08
CA VAL A 611 -6.79 -11.55 19.14
C VAL A 611 -8.31 -11.42 19.18
N TYR A 612 -9.00 -12.55 19.29
CA TYR A 612 -10.46 -12.64 19.36
C TYR A 612 -10.90 -13.31 20.65
N ASP A 613 -11.94 -12.78 21.27
CA ASP A 613 -12.58 -13.41 22.43
C ASP A 613 -13.39 -14.66 22.03
N ALA A 614 -13.92 -15.36 23.04
CA ALA A 614 -14.73 -16.56 22.84
C ALA A 614 -16.02 -16.33 22.01
N ASN A 615 -16.47 -15.09 21.87
CA ASN A 615 -17.63 -14.71 21.04
C ASN A 615 -17.22 -14.31 19.62
N GLY A 616 -15.92 -14.34 19.29
CA GLY A 616 -15.40 -13.93 17.99
C GLY A 616 -15.32 -12.41 17.82
N LYS A 617 -15.33 -11.63 18.91
CA LYS A 617 -15.09 -10.18 18.86
C LYS A 617 -13.59 -9.89 19.00
N PRO A 618 -13.01 -8.98 18.19
CA PRO A 618 -11.65 -8.52 18.39
C PRO A 618 -11.46 -7.94 19.79
N VAL A 619 -10.37 -8.32 20.46
CA VAL A 619 -9.98 -7.74 21.74
C VAL A 619 -9.19 -6.46 21.46
N GLU A 620 -9.71 -5.33 21.92
CA GLU A 620 -9.07 -4.02 21.79
C GLU A 620 -7.72 -3.99 22.53
N ASP A 621 -6.76 -3.23 22.00
CA ASP A 621 -5.38 -3.09 22.51
C ASP A 621 -4.55 -4.38 22.63
N ALA A 622 -5.10 -5.52 22.22
CA ALA A 622 -4.37 -6.78 22.21
C ALA A 622 -3.23 -6.74 21.19
N ASP A 623 -2.03 -7.06 21.67
CA ASP A 623 -0.83 -7.18 20.86
C ASP A 623 -0.39 -8.63 20.88
N VAL A 624 -0.51 -9.29 19.72
CA VAL A 624 -0.21 -10.72 19.57
C VAL A 624 1.23 -11.04 19.95
N THR A 625 2.16 -10.11 19.73
CA THR A 625 3.59 -10.29 20.04
C THR A 625 3.86 -10.33 21.56
N LYS A 626 2.90 -9.89 22.38
CA LYS A 626 2.97 -9.99 23.84
C LYS A 626 2.37 -11.28 24.39
N CYS A 627 1.66 -12.06 23.57
CA CYS A 627 1.10 -13.33 24.00
C CYS A 627 2.15 -14.44 23.92
N ASN A 628 2.12 -15.36 24.87
CA ASN A 628 2.83 -16.63 24.80
C ASN A 628 1.83 -17.74 24.51
N VAL A 629 2.22 -18.77 23.76
CA VAL A 629 1.43 -19.98 23.55
C VAL A 629 2.15 -21.22 24.07
N ASP A 630 1.40 -22.25 24.44
CA ASP A 630 1.94 -23.54 24.82
C ASP A 630 2.34 -24.39 23.59
N ALA A 631 2.82 -25.62 23.81
CA ALA A 631 3.24 -26.53 22.75
C ALA A 631 2.08 -27.03 21.84
N ASN A 632 0.83 -26.72 22.20
CA ASN A 632 -0.37 -27.01 21.43
C ASN A 632 -0.92 -25.76 20.71
N GLY A 633 -0.24 -24.61 20.84
CA GLY A 633 -0.68 -23.35 20.24
C GLY A 633 -1.77 -22.64 21.03
N VAL A 634 -2.04 -23.05 22.27
CA VAL A 634 -3.03 -22.41 23.14
C VAL A 634 -2.39 -21.23 23.86
N ILE A 635 -3.08 -20.08 23.86
CA ILE A 635 -2.60 -18.86 24.54
C ILE A 635 -2.46 -19.12 26.04
N ILE A 636 -1.30 -18.82 26.60
CA ILE A 636 -1.04 -18.85 28.03
C ILE A 636 -1.58 -17.57 28.64
N THR A 637 -2.49 -17.70 29.60
CA THR A 637 -3.09 -16.55 30.29
C THR A 637 -2.03 -15.68 30.98
N SER A 638 -2.05 -14.38 30.72
CA SER A 638 -1.15 -13.39 31.32
C SER A 638 -1.87 -12.07 31.58
N THR A 639 -1.12 -11.06 32.04
CA THR A 639 -1.63 -9.70 32.26
C THR A 639 -1.71 -8.87 30.99
N ALA A 640 -1.14 -9.32 29.88
CA ALA A 640 -1.22 -8.63 28.60
C ALA A 640 -2.65 -8.70 28.02
N ALA A 641 -3.12 -7.58 27.45
CA ALA A 641 -4.47 -7.49 26.89
C ALA A 641 -4.71 -8.60 25.85
N GLY A 642 -5.85 -9.29 26.00
CA GLY A 642 -6.25 -10.39 25.11
C GLY A 642 -5.51 -11.71 25.30
N CYS A 643 -4.38 -11.76 26.02
CA CYS A 643 -3.62 -12.99 26.20
C CYS A 643 -4.26 -13.89 27.28
N ASN A 644 -5.32 -14.62 26.88
CA ASN A 644 -6.12 -15.52 27.72
C ASN A 644 -6.36 -16.84 26.96
N ALA A 645 -6.33 -17.98 27.65
CA ALA A 645 -6.55 -19.30 27.06
C ALA A 645 -7.92 -19.51 26.37
N ALA A 646 -8.94 -18.71 26.71
CA ALA A 646 -10.25 -18.73 26.03
C ALA A 646 -10.28 -17.94 24.71
N ASN A 647 -9.25 -17.12 24.45
CA ASN A 647 -9.16 -16.29 23.26
C ASN A 647 -8.39 -17.03 22.16
N SER A 648 -8.51 -16.53 20.93
CA SER A 648 -7.83 -17.09 19.76
C SER A 648 -7.08 -16.02 18.97
N ILE A 649 -6.01 -16.42 18.29
CA ILE A 649 -5.26 -15.58 17.36
C ILE A 649 -5.61 -16.02 15.94
N ARG A 650 -5.88 -15.06 15.05
CA ARG A 650 -6.01 -15.32 13.61
C ARG A 650 -5.67 -14.08 12.81
N VAL A 651 -5.33 -14.29 11.54
CA VAL A 651 -5.31 -13.20 10.56
C VAL A 651 -6.73 -12.73 10.28
N ALA A 652 -6.87 -11.44 9.99
CA ALA A 652 -8.12 -10.76 9.69
C ALA A 652 -7.84 -9.57 8.76
N ARG A 653 -8.89 -8.93 8.26
CA ARG A 653 -8.73 -7.69 7.48
C ARG A 653 -7.94 -6.63 8.26
N GLY A 654 -6.97 -6.01 7.59
CA GLY A 654 -6.27 -4.82 8.05
C GLY A 654 -7.22 -3.63 8.25
N ALA A 655 -6.72 -2.52 8.77
CA ALA A 655 -7.50 -1.29 8.87
C ALA A 655 -7.86 -0.80 7.46
N ASP A 656 -9.07 -0.27 7.29
CA ASP A 656 -9.59 0.05 5.94
C ASP A 656 -8.74 1.06 5.17
N GLN A 657 -8.05 1.97 5.86
CA GLN A 657 -7.13 2.92 5.24
C GLN A 657 -5.84 2.28 4.70
N GLU A 658 -5.42 1.14 5.25
CA GLU A 658 -4.15 0.49 4.86
C GLU A 658 -4.35 -0.45 3.67
N ARG A 659 -5.53 -1.05 3.52
CA ARG A 659 -5.78 -2.10 2.51
C ARG A 659 -5.68 -1.66 1.04
N PRO A 660 -6.08 -0.45 0.61
CA PRO A 660 -5.96 -0.07 -0.79
C PRO A 660 -4.50 -0.12 -1.27
N SER A 661 -4.27 -0.81 -2.39
CA SER A 661 -3.01 -0.71 -3.13
C SER A 661 -3.01 0.62 -3.88
N ARG A 662 -2.07 1.52 -3.59
CA ARG A 662 -2.00 2.87 -4.13
C ARG A 662 -0.89 2.99 -5.16
N LEU A 663 -1.15 3.77 -6.20
CA LEU A 663 -0.12 4.29 -7.09
C LEU A 663 -0.42 5.76 -7.36
N TRP A 664 0.39 6.65 -6.82
CA TRP A 664 0.22 8.10 -6.98
C TRP A 664 1.27 8.64 -7.94
N LEU A 665 0.86 9.53 -8.84
CA LEU A 665 1.78 10.33 -9.65
C LEU A 665 1.91 11.71 -9.01
N ILE A 666 3.14 12.11 -8.67
CA ILE A 666 3.46 13.38 -8.02
C ILE A 666 4.34 14.18 -8.98
N LYS A 667 3.72 15.13 -9.67
CA LYS A 667 4.39 16.00 -10.65
C LYS A 667 4.84 17.30 -10.00
N PHE A 668 6.13 17.53 -9.94
CA PHE A 668 6.75 18.75 -9.42
C PHE A 668 6.72 19.88 -10.44
N ALA A 669 6.46 21.10 -9.96
CA ALA A 669 6.39 22.31 -10.80
C ALA A 669 7.73 22.68 -11.46
N LYS A 670 8.85 22.17 -10.93
CA LYS A 670 10.20 22.27 -11.54
C LYS A 670 10.85 20.90 -11.62
N ALA A 671 11.89 20.79 -12.45
CA ALA A 671 12.62 19.54 -12.61
C ALA A 671 13.19 19.04 -11.26
N LEU A 672 13.15 17.72 -11.04
CA LEU A 672 13.64 17.08 -9.83
C LEU A 672 15.14 17.35 -9.61
N THR A 673 15.91 17.42 -10.71
CA THR A 673 17.36 17.73 -10.68
C THR A 673 17.69 19.18 -10.34
N ALA A 674 16.68 20.06 -10.28
CA ALA A 674 16.83 21.46 -9.89
C ALA A 674 16.61 21.69 -8.37
N PHE A 675 16.36 20.63 -7.62
CA PHE A 675 16.56 20.57 -6.17
C PHE A 675 17.99 20.07 -5.91
#